data_AF-A0A419A7F6-F1
#
_entry.id   AF-A0A419A7F6-F1
#
_cell.length_a   1.000
_cell.length_b   1.000
_cell.length_c   1.000
_cell.angle_alpha   90.00
_cell.angle_beta   90.00
_cell.angle_gamma   90.00
#
_symmetry.space_group_name_H-M   'P 1'
#
loop_
_entity.id
_entity.type
_entity.pdbx_description
1 polymer ?
#
loop_
_entity_poly.entity_id
_entity_poly.type
_entity_poly.pdbx_seq_one_letter_code
_entity_poly.pdbx_strand_id
1 'polypeptide(L)'
;MENPWPAGVPGSLWTYNQLTAEELAQLPMMGISFASGFLYAFAFGCIFVLVFAWQRFRQKAEVVSASRALTHLSPSDLGGRNALIRAYLIYAGSILLLYVSLTFFGQLMLQSMNMTQVAGIEIDVNQLDFDSPQWPLLLAFAVAGISQMLPPVATIEGWLRDRAYRAAGIPVRLELTMRNLIVTLEQVSSGQTGAGSKLQERLLIYRKQWEEAIAGHDWAREAARQRPPRHAELISLLAQLELLVFWARTARGNWPGHEVSQQVRAEEENFVKEAEALLNDFRHRLSEKPPKEDEPDTPTRKQRFNDHVSEVIETARNLRFDLVGILAIFLERDVNSPDLDDPNERAKNDPSLYQLLERTERPDSAGTGPETGLFFAAIAVFVIYATAIWRDVHDPINLYIERDNLHGVLASALVETLTLAALTWLPLLAAFSLRQYLWDTTGDWAKAHRSQHPNSYVSQILVCMCLGLTASLIGLVGVAMLHAFFVAQNGVHFSSLLVQGNSPFLLYYPTQAIVVFALVPLCILSADLRERAAMRLWYGVFCALAVGFLSMRHTYFFDPTLTTPQHCPGLAVIGNSDCAGRFDLVGHLLLMVLAFLAAGVFGDLPERTRAMLSKLPTHAATTAVLLALMPLSGAWAQEGAQEGDGTPTIVTIGFRDDTPPFSFRDDDPASLRPFSGYLADLCFDIFAGSTQYQVKVVPVTAKDRFERLRLPDQPRAQESAAGNGEPEGTVADTAAGTGQTGETPRRAAQSEPIDILCDAVTMRFSDQERSRNGIYSPIVFASGVSFLETQTRSMGGVTIGFVQNTTAREVARKLCEIDYFKIMLPSQKTALFERCHLRWREAVVRERLLRIGYEPPDPKDGAGSGQGDASNGNATSGTVRGAGENTAGWLIEEEDKISLKDELTLLIAAATRLTEAVSAEQRVKLSQDLQNRMTWLTDKDATQLDCILSTPISKECHAALARFKDPVCELRPAEQRETDPFEQRPWPDYHFCPMPSHDDLVSWFCATPNDRHRVYMGDRELILAKRAAWVKANGPCRVARPDGAEYLSYEPYAFLISMQDPRLVQFVQHRIHQLFSERARMTSRFAASFPGHQMSPALAYLFLLNGVENEQDFTPSLPAADSTSQAGGG
;
A
#
# COMPACT_ATOMS: atom_id res chain seq x y z
N MET A 1 -3.49 -42.16 -13.02
CA MET A 1 -4.15 -41.43 -14.12
C MET A 1 -3.39 -40.13 -14.27
N GLU A 2 -2.76 -39.95 -15.42
CA GLU A 2 -2.06 -38.71 -15.78
C GLU A 2 -3.08 -37.58 -15.87
N ASN A 3 -2.65 -36.40 -15.42
CA ASN A 3 -3.43 -35.18 -15.35
C ASN A 3 -4.15 -34.92 -16.70
N PRO A 4 -5.50 -34.96 -16.77
CA PRO A 4 -6.22 -34.97 -18.05
C PRO A 4 -6.25 -33.61 -18.76
N TRP A 5 -5.38 -32.66 -18.40
CA TRP A 5 -5.49 -31.26 -18.77
C TRP A 5 -4.22 -30.66 -19.39
N PRO A 6 -4.35 -29.65 -20.29
CA PRO A 6 -3.20 -29.04 -20.97
C PRO A 6 -2.25 -28.33 -20.01
N ALA A 7 -0.94 -28.40 -20.30
CA ALA A 7 0.08 -27.70 -19.53
C ALA A 7 -0.10 -26.16 -19.64
N GLY A 8 -0.09 -25.45 -18.49
CA GLY A 8 -0.07 -23.99 -18.43
C GLY A 8 -1.36 -23.32 -17.94
N VAL A 9 -2.41 -24.06 -17.60
CA VAL A 9 -3.58 -23.50 -16.90
C VAL A 9 -3.33 -23.58 -15.39
N PRO A 10 -3.33 -22.45 -14.64
CA PRO A 10 -3.11 -22.49 -13.21
C PRO A 10 -4.24 -23.25 -12.50
N GLY A 11 -3.88 -24.17 -11.61
CA GLY A 11 -4.83 -25.01 -10.86
C GLY A 11 -5.80 -24.21 -9.98
N SER A 12 -5.48 -22.96 -9.67
CA SER A 12 -6.28 -22.03 -8.87
C SER A 12 -7.62 -21.65 -9.51
N LEU A 13 -7.80 -21.84 -10.82
CA LEU A 13 -9.08 -21.62 -11.49
C LEU A 13 -10.15 -22.66 -11.13
N TRP A 14 -9.77 -23.83 -10.60
CA TRP A 14 -10.66 -24.97 -10.45
C TRP A 14 -10.80 -25.48 -9.01
N THR A 15 -10.04 -24.93 -8.06
CA THR A 15 -10.21 -25.13 -6.61
C THR A 15 -11.02 -24.03 -5.95
N TYR A 16 -11.88 -23.29 -6.66
CA TYR A 16 -12.68 -22.20 -6.08
C TYR A 16 -13.61 -22.64 -4.93
N ASN A 17 -14.01 -23.92 -4.92
CA ASN A 17 -14.83 -24.51 -3.85
C ASN A 17 -13.99 -25.06 -2.69
N GLN A 18 -12.66 -25.02 -2.83
CA GLN A 18 -11.66 -25.41 -1.84
C GLN A 18 -10.80 -24.22 -1.39
N LEU A 19 -10.88 -23.10 -2.11
CA LEU A 19 -10.44 -21.77 -1.69
C LEU A 19 -11.28 -21.37 -0.48
N THR A 20 -10.87 -21.85 0.70
CA THR A 20 -11.13 -21.10 1.93
C THR A 20 -10.53 -19.71 1.72
N ALA A 21 -11.08 -18.69 2.38
CA ALA A 21 -10.52 -17.34 2.31
C ALA A 21 -9.04 -17.25 2.76
N GLU A 22 -8.50 -18.33 3.33
CA GLU A 22 -7.08 -18.54 3.60
C GLU A 22 -6.22 -18.76 2.33
N GLU A 23 -6.79 -19.17 1.19
CA GLU A 23 -6.06 -19.42 -0.08
C GLU A 23 -6.09 -18.24 -1.07
N LEU A 24 -7.00 -17.26 -0.93
CA LEU A 24 -6.77 -15.93 -1.52
C LEU A 24 -5.71 -15.25 -0.66
N ALA A 25 -4.58 -14.86 -1.26
CA ALA A 25 -3.57 -14.08 -0.56
C ALA A 25 -4.18 -12.72 -0.15
N GLN A 26 -4.83 -12.67 1.02
CA GLN A 26 -5.49 -11.47 1.56
C GLN A 26 -4.49 -10.32 1.72
N LEU A 27 -3.22 -10.67 1.93
CA LEU A 27 -2.06 -9.80 1.81
C LEU A 27 -1.22 -10.29 0.62
N PRO A 28 -1.41 -9.73 -0.58
CA PRO A 28 -0.71 -10.21 -1.77
C PRO A 28 0.81 -10.02 -1.72
N MET A 29 1.34 -9.02 -0.99
CA MET A 29 2.79 -8.84 -0.74
C MET A 29 3.65 -8.93 -2.02
N MET A 30 3.21 -8.26 -3.09
CA MET A 30 3.79 -8.33 -4.44
C MET A 30 3.83 -9.72 -5.10
N GLY A 31 2.98 -10.65 -4.63
CA GLY A 31 2.90 -12.03 -5.08
C GLY A 31 3.75 -13.01 -4.26
N ILE A 32 4.34 -12.57 -3.14
CA ILE A 32 5.19 -13.40 -2.27
C ILE A 32 4.30 -14.13 -1.25
N SER A 33 4.29 -15.45 -1.28
CA SER A 33 3.58 -16.28 -0.30
C SER A 33 4.57 -16.88 0.70
N PHE A 34 4.60 -16.38 1.93
CA PHE A 34 5.41 -16.96 3.00
C PHE A 34 4.83 -18.30 3.47
N ALA A 35 5.68 -19.28 3.74
CA ALA A 35 5.25 -20.52 4.37
C ALA A 35 4.65 -20.25 5.77
N SER A 36 3.67 -21.06 6.21
CA SER A 36 2.98 -20.88 7.50
C SER A 36 3.91 -20.85 8.73
N GLY A 37 5.08 -21.49 8.64
CA GLY A 37 6.12 -21.45 9.68
C GLY A 37 7.01 -20.21 9.68
N PHE A 38 6.96 -19.35 8.64
CA PHE A 38 7.88 -18.24 8.44
C PHE A 38 7.78 -17.19 9.55
N LEU A 39 6.56 -16.79 9.92
CA LEU A 39 6.34 -15.79 10.97
C LEU A 39 6.77 -16.29 12.35
N TYR A 40 6.56 -17.57 12.64
CA TYR A 40 7.05 -18.18 13.89
C TYR A 40 8.58 -18.21 13.94
N ALA A 41 9.22 -18.57 12.82
CA ALA A 41 10.67 -18.53 12.66
C ALA A 41 11.23 -17.10 12.80
N PHE A 42 10.55 -16.11 12.22
CA PHE A 42 10.89 -14.70 12.34
C PHE A 42 10.75 -14.19 13.78
N ALA A 43 9.64 -14.49 14.46
CA ALA A 43 9.42 -14.10 15.85
C ALA A 43 10.45 -14.74 16.78
N PHE A 44 10.75 -16.02 16.58
CA PHE A 44 11.84 -16.70 17.29
C PHE A 44 13.19 -16.05 17.00
N GLY A 45 13.46 -15.72 15.74
CA GLY A 45 14.66 -15.00 15.32
C GLY A 45 14.82 -13.64 15.99
N CYS A 46 13.74 -12.85 16.09
CA CYS A 46 13.73 -11.59 16.84
C CYS A 46 14.09 -11.78 18.31
N ILE A 47 13.47 -12.76 18.99
CA ILE A 47 13.78 -13.08 20.40
C ILE A 47 15.25 -13.50 20.53
N PHE A 48 15.71 -14.36 19.62
CA PHE A 48 17.09 -14.85 19.59
C PHE A 48 18.09 -13.71 19.43
N VAL A 49 17.86 -12.81 18.46
CA VAL A 49 18.68 -11.61 18.24
C VAL A 49 18.71 -10.71 19.46
N LEU A 50 17.56 -10.46 20.12
CA LEU A 50 17.51 -9.63 21.33
C LEU A 50 18.32 -10.23 22.49
N VAL A 51 18.19 -11.55 22.72
CA VAL A 51 18.93 -12.26 23.79
C VAL A 51 20.43 -12.22 23.52
N PHE A 52 20.87 -12.50 22.28
CA PHE A 52 22.28 -12.45 21.91
C PHE A 52 22.85 -11.04 21.89
N ALA A 53 22.06 -10.05 21.45
CA ALA A 53 22.42 -8.65 21.52
C ALA A 53 22.71 -8.25 22.97
N TRP A 54 21.96 -8.75 23.96
CA TRP A 54 22.25 -8.46 25.36
C TRP A 54 23.60 -9.01 25.83
N GLN A 55 23.92 -10.26 25.45
CA GLN A 55 25.22 -10.86 25.78
C GLN A 55 26.39 -10.09 25.16
N ARG A 56 26.23 -9.64 23.91
CA ARG A 56 27.26 -8.90 23.16
C ARG A 56 27.40 -7.45 23.60
N PHE A 57 26.29 -6.81 23.94
CA PHE A 57 26.27 -5.48 24.49
C PHE A 57 27.11 -5.41 25.78
N ARG A 58 27.03 -6.45 26.63
CA ARG A 58 27.79 -6.56 27.89
C ARG A 58 29.30 -6.81 27.74
N GLN A 59 29.80 -7.15 26.56
CA GLN A 59 31.26 -7.30 26.36
C GLN A 59 31.96 -5.94 26.53
N LYS A 60 33.19 -5.94 27.07
CA LYS A 60 33.96 -4.72 27.31
C LYS A 60 34.12 -3.93 26.01
N ALA A 61 33.65 -2.69 26.02
CA ALA A 61 34.01 -1.71 25.00
C ALA A 61 35.31 -1.01 25.45
N GLU A 62 36.27 -0.85 24.56
CA GLU A 62 37.46 -0.03 24.83
C GLU A 62 37.04 1.43 24.85
N VAL A 63 36.76 1.94 26.04
CA VAL A 63 36.44 3.35 26.25
C VAL A 63 37.74 4.08 26.56
N VAL A 64 38.15 5.00 25.68
CA VAL A 64 39.30 5.89 25.93
C VAL A 64 38.80 7.10 26.70
N SER A 65 39.27 7.28 27.93
CA SER A 65 38.90 8.40 28.81
C SER A 65 40.13 9.02 29.49
N ALA A 66 39.99 10.26 29.96
CA ALA A 66 41.05 11.00 30.66
C ALA A 66 41.35 10.50 32.08
N SER A 67 40.46 9.73 32.71
CA SER A 67 40.70 9.10 34.01
C SER A 67 40.87 7.58 33.87
N ARG A 68 41.77 6.99 34.67
CA ARG A 68 41.97 5.53 34.72
C ARG A 68 40.74 4.83 35.28
N ALA A 69 40.04 5.50 36.21
CA ALA A 69 38.78 5.02 36.75
C ALA A 69 37.73 4.73 35.66
N LEU A 70 37.61 5.61 34.66
CA LEU A 70 36.63 5.45 33.57
C LEU A 70 37.06 4.45 32.48
N THR A 71 38.34 4.09 32.40
CA THR A 71 38.86 3.12 31.41
C THR A 71 38.90 1.68 31.94
N HIS A 72 39.14 1.49 33.25
CA HIS A 72 39.24 0.15 33.85
C HIS A 72 37.88 -0.52 34.09
N LEU A 73 36.84 0.29 34.31
CA LEU A 73 35.49 -0.17 34.60
C LEU A 73 34.72 -0.54 33.34
N SER A 74 33.87 -1.56 33.43
CA SER A 74 33.03 -1.96 32.30
C SER A 74 31.94 -0.91 32.04
N PRO A 75 31.41 -0.78 30.80
CA PRO A 75 30.29 0.12 30.54
C PRO A 75 29.07 -0.12 31.45
N SER A 76 28.84 -1.37 31.86
CA SER A 76 27.82 -1.74 32.85
C SER A 76 28.08 -1.22 34.27
N ASP A 77 29.34 -0.95 34.61
CA ASP A 77 29.76 -0.33 35.88
C ASP A 77 29.82 1.21 35.79
N LEU A 78 29.92 1.75 34.58
CA LEU A 78 29.91 3.19 34.32
C LEU A 78 28.49 3.78 34.28
N GLY A 79 27.56 3.14 33.56
CA GLY A 79 26.21 3.67 33.34
C GLY A 79 25.17 3.31 34.42
N GLY A 80 24.28 4.24 34.75
CA GLY A 80 23.06 3.95 35.53
C GLY A 80 22.08 3.04 34.78
N ARG A 81 21.16 2.38 35.50
CA ARG A 81 20.19 1.42 34.93
C ARG A 81 19.43 1.97 33.71
N ASN A 82 18.97 3.22 33.79
CA ASN A 82 18.22 3.86 32.71
C ASN A 82 19.09 4.18 31.47
N ALA A 83 20.33 4.64 31.68
CA ALA A 83 21.27 4.90 30.59
C ALA A 83 21.68 3.60 29.88
N LEU A 84 21.88 2.51 30.63
CA LEU A 84 22.17 1.19 30.08
C LEU A 84 20.99 0.61 29.28
N ILE A 85 19.76 0.76 29.78
CA ILE A 85 18.56 0.33 29.04
C ILE A 85 18.44 1.13 27.74
N ARG A 86 18.64 2.45 27.76
CA ARG A 86 18.61 3.30 26.56
C ARG A 86 19.66 2.90 25.54
N ALA A 87 20.91 2.75 25.98
CA ALA A 87 22.01 2.30 25.11
C ALA A 87 21.73 0.92 24.51
N TYR A 88 21.20 -0.01 25.31
CA TYR A 88 20.80 -1.32 24.83
C TYR A 88 19.67 -1.24 23.81
N LEU A 89 18.62 -0.43 24.05
CA LEU A 89 17.52 -0.28 23.09
C LEU A 89 17.99 0.31 21.76
N ILE A 90 18.93 1.26 21.76
CA ILE A 90 19.53 1.82 20.53
C ILE A 90 20.31 0.74 19.79
N TYR A 91 21.18 0.01 20.48
CA TYR A 91 22.01 -1.05 19.88
C TYR A 91 21.16 -2.23 19.37
N ALA A 92 20.29 -2.78 20.23
CA ALA A 92 19.42 -3.89 19.91
C ALA A 92 18.41 -3.51 18.82
N GLY A 93 17.83 -2.30 18.88
CA GLY A 93 16.94 -1.79 17.85
C GLY A 93 17.62 -1.66 16.49
N SER A 94 18.87 -1.21 16.44
CA SER A 94 19.64 -1.12 15.18
C SER A 94 19.91 -2.49 14.57
N ILE A 95 20.30 -3.47 15.38
CA ILE A 95 20.52 -4.86 14.91
C ILE A 95 19.21 -5.52 14.49
N LEU A 96 18.14 -5.30 15.26
CA LEU A 96 16.82 -5.84 14.96
C LEU A 96 16.26 -5.25 13.66
N LEU A 97 16.46 -3.95 13.42
CA LEU A 97 16.09 -3.31 12.16
C LEU A 97 16.84 -3.94 10.98
N LEU A 98 18.16 -4.13 11.11
CA LEU A 98 18.96 -4.82 10.09
C LEU A 98 18.45 -6.26 9.84
N TYR A 99 18.13 -7.00 10.91
CA TYR A 99 17.54 -8.33 10.82
C TYR A 99 16.19 -8.33 10.08
N VAL A 100 15.26 -7.45 10.46
CA VAL A 100 13.94 -7.33 9.82
C VAL A 100 14.09 -6.94 8.35
N SER A 101 14.91 -5.93 8.04
CA SER A 101 15.15 -5.49 6.67
C SER A 101 15.70 -6.61 5.80
N LEU A 102 16.69 -7.35 6.28
CA LEU A 102 17.25 -8.49 5.54
C LEU A 102 16.28 -9.68 5.45
N THR A 103 15.39 -9.86 6.42
CA THR A 103 14.44 -10.98 6.41
C THR A 103 13.38 -10.78 5.33
N PHE A 104 12.78 -9.59 5.24
CA PHE A 104 11.70 -9.31 4.29
C PHE A 104 12.19 -8.76 2.94
N PHE A 105 13.29 -8.00 2.93
CA PHE A 105 13.84 -7.39 1.72
C PHE A 105 15.15 -8.06 1.27
N GLY A 106 15.53 -9.20 1.86
CA GLY A 106 16.79 -9.89 1.55
C GLY A 106 16.93 -10.27 0.09
N GLN A 107 15.83 -10.76 -0.52
CA GLN A 107 15.81 -11.08 -1.95
C GLN A 107 16.05 -9.83 -2.81
N LEU A 108 15.32 -8.74 -2.52
CA LEU A 108 15.47 -7.46 -3.23
C LEU A 108 16.87 -6.87 -3.04
N MET A 109 17.41 -6.90 -1.82
CA MET A 109 18.75 -6.42 -1.53
C MET A 109 19.81 -7.25 -2.27
N LEU A 110 19.76 -8.59 -2.22
CA LEU A 110 20.71 -9.45 -2.92
C LEU A 110 20.61 -9.33 -4.44
N GLN A 111 19.39 -9.19 -4.98
CA GLN A 111 19.18 -8.89 -6.40
C GLN A 111 19.77 -7.53 -6.79
N SER A 112 19.58 -6.50 -5.95
CA SER A 112 20.15 -5.17 -6.19
C SER A 112 21.68 -5.16 -6.08
N MET A 113 22.25 -5.95 -5.15
CA MET A 113 23.70 -6.12 -5.02
C MET A 113 24.29 -6.85 -6.22
N ASN A 114 23.58 -7.79 -6.83
CA ASN A 114 24.00 -8.41 -8.10
C ASN A 114 23.98 -7.43 -9.28
N MET A 115 23.19 -6.35 -9.22
CA MET A 115 23.21 -5.29 -10.25
C MET A 115 24.38 -4.32 -10.07
N THR A 116 24.83 -4.10 -8.85
CA THR A 116 26.05 -3.31 -8.57
C THR A 116 27.24 -4.27 -8.45
N GLN A 117 28.03 -4.44 -9.52
CA GLN A 117 29.22 -5.32 -9.52
C GLN A 117 30.28 -4.92 -8.47
N VAL A 118 30.01 -5.21 -7.19
CA VAL A 118 30.91 -4.99 -6.07
C VAL A 118 31.49 -6.35 -5.70
N ALA A 119 32.67 -6.62 -6.28
CA ALA A 119 33.64 -7.63 -5.85
C ALA A 119 33.12 -9.08 -5.67
N GLY A 120 33.02 -9.83 -6.77
CA GLY A 120 33.47 -11.23 -6.85
C GLY A 120 32.73 -12.32 -6.05
N ILE A 121 31.61 -12.01 -5.39
CA ILE A 121 30.76 -13.01 -4.74
C ILE A 121 29.46 -13.11 -5.54
N GLU A 122 29.42 -14.00 -6.55
CA GLU A 122 28.17 -14.42 -7.17
C GLU A 122 27.43 -15.34 -6.20
N ILE A 123 26.46 -14.79 -5.48
CA ILE A 123 25.51 -15.59 -4.70
C ILE A 123 24.39 -15.99 -5.65
N ASP A 124 24.22 -17.30 -5.88
CA ASP A 124 23.14 -17.84 -6.70
C ASP A 124 21.80 -17.65 -5.96
N VAL A 125 21.16 -16.51 -6.21
CA VAL A 125 19.88 -16.10 -5.59
C VAL A 125 18.76 -17.10 -5.88
N ASN A 126 18.89 -17.93 -6.91
CA ASN A 126 17.88 -18.91 -7.30
C ASN A 126 17.91 -20.19 -6.44
N GLN A 127 18.97 -20.41 -5.65
CA GLN A 127 19.05 -21.57 -4.73
C GLN A 127 18.58 -21.25 -3.31
N LEU A 128 18.36 -19.97 -2.98
CA LEU A 128 17.93 -19.54 -1.66
C LEU A 128 16.41 -19.38 -1.64
N ASP A 129 15.71 -20.27 -0.93
CA ASP A 129 14.27 -20.17 -0.69
C ASP A 129 14.00 -19.11 0.39
N PHE A 130 13.85 -17.85 -0.04
CA PHE A 130 13.55 -16.70 0.83
C PHE A 130 12.21 -16.81 1.56
N ASP A 131 11.28 -17.61 1.03
CA ASP A 131 9.93 -17.79 1.59
C ASP A 131 9.85 -18.90 2.64
N SER A 132 10.95 -19.62 2.84
CA SER A 132 11.04 -20.73 3.78
C SER A 132 11.25 -20.26 5.22
N PRO A 133 10.74 -20.99 6.24
CA PRO A 133 11.00 -20.68 7.64
C PRO A 133 12.49 -20.82 8.02
N GLN A 134 13.30 -21.42 7.16
CA GLN A 134 14.74 -21.55 7.36
C GLN A 134 15.45 -20.22 7.16
N TRP A 135 14.96 -19.34 6.29
CA TRP A 135 15.59 -18.06 5.97
C TRP A 135 15.68 -17.11 7.19
N PRO A 136 14.58 -16.78 7.91
CA PRO A 136 14.66 -15.94 9.10
C PRO A 136 15.56 -16.53 10.21
N LEU A 137 15.60 -17.86 10.35
CA LEU A 137 16.45 -18.53 11.33
C LEU A 137 17.92 -18.47 10.93
N LEU A 138 18.24 -18.79 9.67
CA LEU A 138 19.57 -18.68 9.12
C LEU A 138 20.11 -17.26 9.33
N LEU A 139 19.29 -16.25 9.07
CA LEU A 139 19.68 -14.85 9.23
C LEU A 139 19.86 -14.46 10.69
N ALA A 140 19.00 -14.95 11.59
CA ALA A 140 19.16 -14.73 13.03
C ALA A 140 20.45 -15.37 13.55
N PHE A 141 20.75 -16.61 13.14
CA PHE A 141 22.01 -17.29 13.48
C PHE A 141 23.22 -16.63 12.83
N ALA A 142 23.09 -16.09 11.62
CA ALA A 142 24.14 -15.35 10.95
C ALA A 142 24.47 -14.05 11.71
N VAL A 143 23.45 -13.25 12.03
CA VAL A 143 23.62 -12.00 12.79
C VAL A 143 24.18 -12.29 14.20
N ALA A 144 23.69 -13.33 14.87
CA ALA A 144 24.10 -13.69 16.22
C ALA A 144 25.43 -14.47 16.31
N GLY A 145 25.85 -15.17 15.26
CA GLY A 145 27.01 -16.07 15.27
C GLY A 145 28.17 -15.59 14.38
N ILE A 146 27.88 -15.13 13.16
CA ILE A 146 28.90 -14.86 12.14
C ILE A 146 29.61 -13.52 12.35
N SER A 147 28.96 -12.53 12.99
CA SER A 147 29.61 -11.22 13.15
C SER A 147 30.91 -11.25 13.96
N GLN A 148 31.07 -12.21 14.88
CA GLN A 148 32.33 -12.40 15.63
C GLN A 148 33.39 -13.18 14.84
N MET A 149 32.96 -13.96 13.84
CA MET A 149 33.87 -14.76 13.00
C MET A 149 34.46 -13.95 11.85
N LEU A 150 33.80 -12.86 11.46
CA LEU A 150 34.27 -11.96 10.41
C LEU A 150 34.84 -10.66 11.01
N PRO A 151 36.17 -10.44 10.97
CA PRO A 151 36.81 -9.22 11.48
C PRO A 151 36.17 -7.88 11.03
N PRO A 152 35.75 -7.69 9.76
CA PRO A 152 35.12 -6.44 9.35
C PRO A 152 33.75 -6.22 10.03
N VAL A 153 32.96 -7.28 10.22
CA VAL A 153 31.65 -7.16 10.86
C VAL A 153 31.80 -6.90 12.35
N ALA A 154 32.74 -7.55 13.02
CA ALA A 154 33.07 -7.29 14.42
C ALA A 154 33.50 -5.82 14.65
N THR A 155 34.23 -5.24 13.70
CA THR A 155 34.65 -3.83 13.77
C THR A 155 33.45 -2.88 13.66
N ILE A 156 32.55 -3.12 12.71
CA ILE A 156 31.33 -2.32 12.53
C ILE A 156 30.39 -2.46 13.74
N GLU A 157 30.23 -3.67 14.26
CA GLU A 157 29.43 -3.93 15.46
C GLU A 157 30.04 -3.25 16.70
N GLY A 158 31.36 -3.29 16.85
CA GLY A 158 32.09 -2.56 17.88
C GLY A 158 31.86 -1.05 17.80
N TRP A 159 31.91 -0.49 16.58
CA TRP A 159 31.59 0.91 16.31
C TRP A 159 30.14 1.26 16.66
N LEU A 160 29.17 0.42 16.26
CA LEU A 160 27.75 0.62 16.55
C LEU A 160 27.49 0.62 18.06
N ARG A 161 28.12 -0.31 18.79
CA ARG A 161 28.02 -0.41 20.25
C ARG A 161 28.63 0.82 20.94
N ASP A 162 29.82 1.27 20.54
CA ASP A 162 30.42 2.50 21.08
C ASP A 162 29.54 3.72 20.80
N ARG A 163 28.95 3.80 19.59
CA ARG A 163 28.00 4.86 19.26
C ARG A 163 26.76 4.84 20.14
N ALA A 164 26.21 3.65 20.43
CA ALA A 164 25.06 3.48 21.30
C ALA A 164 25.36 3.90 22.76
N TYR A 165 26.55 3.53 23.27
CA TYR A 165 27.01 3.98 24.58
C TYR A 165 27.16 5.50 24.67
N ARG A 166 27.83 6.12 23.69
CA ARG A 166 27.99 7.58 23.64
C ARG A 166 26.67 8.32 23.48
N ALA A 167 25.74 7.77 22.68
CA ALA A 167 24.40 8.35 22.51
C ALA A 167 23.59 8.34 23.82
N ALA A 168 23.83 7.36 24.69
CA ALA A 168 23.25 7.32 26.03
C ALA A 168 24.08 8.10 27.08
N GLY A 169 25.17 8.75 26.69
CA GLY A 169 26.02 9.55 27.58
C GLY A 169 27.13 8.77 28.30
N ILE A 170 27.47 7.54 27.89
CA ILE A 170 28.54 6.75 28.50
C ILE A 170 29.78 6.79 27.58
N PRO A 171 30.95 7.30 28.00
CA PRO A 171 31.27 7.99 29.25
C PRO A 171 31.06 9.52 29.19
N VAL A 172 30.61 10.08 28.05
CA VAL A 172 30.62 11.53 27.77
C VAL A 172 29.99 12.34 28.91
N ARG A 173 28.88 11.85 29.46
CA ARG A 173 28.18 12.49 30.57
C ARG A 173 28.94 12.39 31.89
N LEU A 174 29.55 11.24 32.16
CA LEU A 174 30.45 11.06 33.32
C LEU A 174 31.64 12.00 33.24
N GLU A 175 32.22 12.18 32.06
CA GLU A 175 33.35 13.10 31.84
C GLU A 175 32.94 14.56 32.04
N LEU A 176 31.74 14.95 31.59
CA LEU A 176 31.17 16.27 31.84
C LEU A 176 30.88 16.50 33.33
N THR A 177 30.27 15.52 34.00
CA THR A 177 30.01 15.56 35.45
C THR A 177 31.32 15.66 36.23
N MET A 178 32.33 14.86 35.87
CA MET A 178 33.69 14.92 36.43
C MET A 178 34.31 16.30 36.23
N ARG A 179 34.23 16.86 35.01
CA ARG A 179 34.75 18.19 34.70
C ARG A 179 34.04 19.29 35.51
N ASN A 180 32.72 19.23 35.64
CA ASN A 180 31.94 20.19 36.42
C ASN A 180 32.30 20.11 37.93
N LEU A 181 32.48 18.90 38.46
CA LEU A 181 32.94 18.70 39.85
C LEU A 181 34.33 19.31 40.08
N ILE A 182 35.27 19.07 39.16
CA ILE A 182 36.63 19.62 39.25
C ILE A 182 36.62 21.15 39.16
N VAL A 183 35.89 21.71 38.20
CA VAL A 183 35.75 23.17 38.06
C VAL A 183 35.15 23.78 39.33
N THR A 184 34.12 23.15 39.90
CA THR A 184 33.51 23.62 41.15
C THR A 184 34.49 23.55 42.33
N LEU A 185 35.26 22.46 42.46
CA LEU A 185 36.31 22.32 43.48
C LEU A 185 37.41 23.39 43.33
N GLU A 186 37.83 23.68 42.10
CA GLU A 186 38.86 24.68 41.81
C GLU A 186 38.36 26.11 42.06
N GLN A 187 37.13 26.43 41.66
CA GLN A 187 36.52 27.75 41.92
C GLN A 187 36.32 28.02 43.42
N VAL A 188 35.94 27.00 44.19
CA VAL A 188 35.78 27.11 45.64
C VAL A 188 37.14 27.18 46.35
N SER A 189 38.14 26.41 45.90
CA SER A 189 39.52 26.46 46.43
C SER A 189 40.19 27.81 46.19
N SER A 190 39.96 28.41 45.02
CA SER A 190 40.48 29.74 44.66
C SER A 190 39.70 30.90 45.29
N GLY A 191 38.56 30.63 45.95
CA GLY A 191 37.74 31.65 46.61
C GLY A 191 36.93 32.53 45.66
N GLN A 192 36.81 32.17 44.38
CA GLN A 192 36.08 32.94 43.37
C GLN A 192 34.56 32.86 43.54
N THR A 193 34.03 31.71 43.99
CA THR A 193 32.58 31.50 44.17
C THR A 193 32.25 30.90 45.54
N GLY A 194 31.55 31.69 46.37
CA GLY A 194 30.93 31.23 47.62
C GLY A 194 31.74 31.40 48.90
N ALA A 195 32.16 32.64 49.17
CA ALA A 195 32.65 33.09 50.47
C ALA A 195 31.72 32.63 51.61
N GLY A 196 32.25 31.87 52.57
CA GLY A 196 31.51 31.41 53.76
C GLY A 196 30.77 30.07 53.59
N SER A 197 31.08 29.30 52.54
CA SER A 197 30.55 27.93 52.39
C SER A 197 31.28 26.93 53.28
N LYS A 198 30.59 25.90 53.79
CA LYS A 198 31.18 24.82 54.61
C LYS A 198 32.21 24.01 53.81
N LEU A 199 32.02 23.91 52.49
CA LEU A 199 33.01 23.33 51.58
C LEU A 199 34.31 24.14 51.54
N GLN A 200 34.20 25.46 51.42
CA GLN A 200 35.37 26.35 51.44
C GLN A 200 36.07 26.31 52.79
N GLU A 201 35.33 26.35 53.89
CA GLU A 201 35.87 26.24 55.24
C GLU A 201 36.72 24.97 55.40
N ARG A 202 36.20 23.82 54.95
CA ARG A 202 36.89 22.54 55.06
C ARG A 202 38.13 22.43 54.17
N LEU A 203 38.06 22.95 52.94
CA LEU A 203 39.24 23.06 52.06
C LEU A 203 40.32 23.97 52.65
N LEU A 204 39.93 25.08 53.28
CA LEU A 204 40.86 25.99 53.95
C LEU A 204 41.55 25.35 55.15
N ILE A 205 40.88 24.46 55.89
CA ILE A 205 41.50 23.70 56.99
C ILE A 205 42.65 22.83 56.45
N TYR A 206 42.39 22.00 55.44
CA TYR A 206 43.44 21.14 54.86
C TYR A 206 44.55 21.97 54.20
N ARG A 207 44.18 23.05 53.50
CA ARG A 207 45.15 23.98 52.91
C ARG A 207 46.11 24.55 53.97
N LYS A 208 45.58 25.02 55.10
CA LYS A 208 46.40 25.54 56.21
C LYS A 208 47.30 24.46 56.80
N GLN A 209 46.81 23.23 56.98
CA GLN A 209 47.62 22.12 57.47
C GLN A 209 48.83 21.85 56.57
N TRP A 210 48.67 21.89 55.25
CA TRP A 210 49.78 21.75 54.31
C TRP A 210 50.70 22.97 54.28
N GLU A 211 50.15 24.19 54.35
CA GLU A 211 50.94 25.42 54.48
C GLU A 211 51.83 25.38 55.73
N GLU A 212 51.28 24.94 56.88
CA GLU A 212 52.01 24.77 58.14
C GLU A 212 53.03 23.63 58.08
N ALA A 213 52.68 22.48 57.50
CA ALA A 213 53.60 21.33 57.37
C ALA A 213 54.84 21.68 56.54
N ILE A 214 54.67 22.42 55.45
CA ILE A 214 55.78 22.90 54.62
C ILE A 214 56.53 24.03 55.33
N ALA A 215 55.80 24.97 55.94
CA ALA A 215 56.42 26.06 56.69
C ALA A 215 57.23 25.56 57.89
N GLY A 216 56.92 24.41 58.47
CA GLY A 216 57.68 23.79 59.55
C GLY A 216 59.10 23.35 59.16
N HIS A 217 59.43 23.32 57.87
CA HIS A 217 60.73 22.84 57.37
C HIS A 217 61.45 23.95 56.56
N ASP A 218 62.56 24.48 57.08
CA ASP A 218 63.25 25.64 56.50
C ASP A 218 63.70 25.43 55.04
N TRP A 219 64.12 24.21 54.69
CA TRP A 219 64.58 23.86 53.34
C TRP A 219 63.42 23.80 52.32
N ALA A 220 62.25 23.30 52.72
CA ALA A 220 61.06 23.25 51.90
C ALA A 220 60.44 24.65 51.73
N ARG A 221 60.47 25.45 52.80
CA ARG A 221 60.06 26.87 52.78
C ARG A 221 60.86 27.69 51.78
N GLU A 222 62.17 27.46 51.69
CA GLU A 222 63.02 28.15 50.72
C GLU A 222 62.74 27.69 49.28
N ALA A 223 62.50 26.40 49.04
CA ALA A 223 62.10 25.89 47.73
C ALA A 223 60.73 26.45 47.28
N ALA A 224 59.78 26.59 48.20
CA ALA A 224 58.46 27.17 47.96
C ALA A 224 58.52 28.63 47.49
N ARG A 225 59.45 29.43 48.05
CA ARG A 225 59.64 30.85 47.69
C ARG A 225 60.15 31.05 46.27
N GLN A 226 60.86 30.07 45.70
CA GLN A 226 61.42 30.19 44.35
C GLN A 226 60.35 30.05 43.25
N ARG A 227 59.29 29.28 43.51
CA ARG A 227 58.18 29.05 42.56
C ARG A 227 56.82 29.16 43.26
N PRO A 228 56.42 30.37 43.70
CA PRO A 228 55.20 30.58 44.44
C PRO A 228 53.91 30.06 43.76
N PRO A 229 53.67 30.23 42.43
CA PRO A 229 52.42 29.74 41.83
C PRO A 229 52.36 28.20 41.82
N ARG A 230 53.49 27.54 41.57
CA ARG A 230 53.58 26.07 41.51
C ARG A 230 53.37 25.45 42.89
N HIS A 231 53.87 26.13 43.92
CA HIS A 231 53.68 25.72 45.31
C HIS A 231 52.23 25.89 45.76
N ALA A 232 51.58 27.00 45.38
CA ALA A 232 50.16 27.22 45.65
C ALA A 232 49.28 26.16 44.96
N GLU A 233 49.63 25.76 43.73
CA GLU A 233 48.97 24.66 43.01
C GLU A 233 49.12 23.33 43.76
N LEU A 234 50.34 22.98 44.18
CA LEU A 234 50.60 21.76 44.96
C LEU A 234 49.74 21.70 46.22
N ILE A 235 49.75 22.77 47.04
CA ILE A 235 48.97 22.81 48.28
C ILE A 235 47.48 22.65 47.97
N SER A 236 46.96 23.33 46.95
CA SER A 236 45.54 23.21 46.56
C SER A 236 45.19 21.79 46.14
N LEU A 237 46.07 21.11 45.38
CA LEU A 237 45.86 19.72 44.95
C LEU A 237 45.91 18.74 46.13
N LEU A 238 46.88 18.88 47.03
CA LEU A 238 46.99 18.04 48.23
C LEU A 238 45.77 18.20 49.15
N ALA A 239 45.30 19.45 49.36
CA ALA A 239 44.10 19.72 50.15
C ALA A 239 42.82 19.15 49.50
N GLN A 240 42.70 19.23 48.17
CA GLN A 240 41.59 18.59 47.43
C GLN A 240 41.66 17.06 47.54
N LEU A 241 42.84 16.47 47.43
CA LEU A 241 43.04 15.03 47.52
C LEU A 241 42.70 14.49 48.92
N GLU A 242 43.14 15.17 49.98
CA GLU A 242 42.79 14.84 51.37
C GLU A 242 41.28 14.90 51.61
N LEU A 243 40.61 15.91 51.05
CA LEU A 243 39.15 16.03 51.16
C LEU A 243 38.44 14.88 50.43
N LEU A 244 38.90 14.50 49.24
CA LEU A 244 38.35 13.37 48.48
C LEU A 244 38.54 12.03 49.21
N VAL A 245 39.74 11.79 49.76
CA VAL A 245 40.05 10.61 50.58
C VAL A 245 39.18 10.58 51.84
N PHE A 246 39.04 11.73 52.52
CA PHE A 246 38.17 11.86 53.69
C PHE A 246 36.72 11.49 53.35
N TRP A 247 36.18 12.00 52.24
CA TRP A 247 34.82 11.68 51.82
C TRP A 247 34.65 10.20 51.46
N ALA A 248 35.60 9.60 50.75
CA ALA A 248 35.56 8.19 50.41
C ALA A 248 35.52 7.28 51.66
N ARG A 249 36.27 7.64 52.71
CA ARG A 249 36.32 6.86 53.97
C ARG A 249 35.15 7.07 54.91
N THR A 250 34.69 8.32 55.07
CA THR A 250 33.80 8.70 56.19
C THR A 250 32.39 9.04 55.76
N ALA A 251 32.22 9.75 54.66
CA ALA A 251 30.93 10.28 54.22
C ALA A 251 30.22 9.34 53.23
N ARG A 252 30.96 8.59 52.42
CA ARG A 252 30.41 7.66 51.41
C ARG A 252 30.28 6.21 51.90
N GLY A 253 30.91 5.84 53.01
CA GLY A 253 30.86 4.47 53.56
C GLY A 253 29.45 3.93 53.84
N ASN A 254 28.45 4.82 53.89
CA ASN A 254 27.03 4.49 54.06
C ASN A 254 26.13 4.90 52.87
N TRP A 255 26.69 5.27 51.70
CA TRP A 255 25.86 5.64 50.55
C TRP A 255 25.04 4.41 50.10
N PRO A 256 23.69 4.43 50.23
CA PRO A 256 22.87 3.25 50.00
C PRO A 256 22.63 3.05 48.50
N GLY A 257 23.59 2.45 47.80
CA GLY A 257 23.42 2.08 46.40
C GLY A 257 23.26 0.58 46.24
N HIS A 258 22.02 0.09 46.06
CA HIS A 258 21.80 -1.27 45.54
C HIS A 258 22.35 -1.45 44.11
N GLU A 259 22.69 -0.35 43.42
CA GLU A 259 23.05 -0.32 42.00
C GLU A 259 24.55 -0.17 41.69
N VAL A 260 25.42 0.09 42.68
CA VAL A 260 26.87 0.25 42.46
C VAL A 260 27.59 -1.09 42.67
N SER A 261 28.32 -1.56 41.65
CA SER A 261 28.97 -2.87 41.69
C SER A 261 30.13 -2.91 42.70
N GLN A 262 30.45 -4.11 43.21
CA GLN A 262 31.61 -4.31 44.08
C GLN A 262 32.93 -3.94 43.38
N GLN A 263 32.99 -3.99 42.04
CA GLN A 263 34.17 -3.60 41.27
C GLN A 263 34.46 -2.11 41.38
N VAL A 264 33.44 -1.24 41.30
CA VAL A 264 33.61 0.21 41.49
C VAL A 264 34.13 0.53 42.89
N ARG A 265 33.62 -0.17 43.92
CA ARG A 265 34.10 0.00 45.30
C ARG A 265 35.53 -0.50 45.49
N ALA A 266 35.92 -1.59 44.83
CA ALA A 266 37.28 -2.10 44.87
C ALA A 266 38.27 -1.11 44.20
N GLU A 267 37.91 -0.52 43.07
CA GLU A 267 38.71 0.51 42.42
C GLU A 267 38.78 1.80 43.26
N GLU A 268 37.68 2.22 43.92
CA GLU A 268 37.72 3.33 44.88
C GLU A 268 38.72 3.08 46.01
N GLU A 269 38.70 1.87 46.59
CA GLU A 269 39.63 1.51 47.66
C GLU A 269 41.09 1.51 47.19
N ASN A 270 41.35 1.06 45.95
CA ASN A 270 42.68 1.10 45.34
C ASN A 270 43.17 2.55 45.16
N PHE A 271 42.36 3.43 44.57
CA PHE A 271 42.74 4.83 44.37
C PHE A 271 42.89 5.59 45.69
N VAL A 272 42.08 5.27 46.72
CA VAL A 272 42.22 5.82 48.07
C VAL A 272 43.55 5.39 48.70
N LYS A 273 43.94 4.11 48.55
CA LYS A 273 45.25 3.61 49.03
C LYS A 273 46.41 4.29 48.31
N GLU A 274 46.34 4.45 46.99
CA GLU A 274 47.35 5.18 46.19
C GLU A 274 47.46 6.65 46.64
N ALA A 275 46.32 7.33 46.83
CA ALA A 275 46.28 8.71 47.31
C ALA A 275 46.90 8.86 48.71
N GLU A 276 46.60 7.95 49.63
CA GLU A 276 47.21 7.97 50.96
C GLU A 276 48.70 7.66 50.95
N ALA A 277 49.12 6.72 50.11
CA ALA A 277 50.54 6.44 49.93
C ALA A 277 51.27 7.70 49.43
N LEU A 278 50.70 8.43 48.47
CA LEU A 278 51.25 9.70 47.98
C LEU A 278 51.29 10.78 49.07
N LEU A 279 50.19 10.99 49.81
CA LEU A 279 50.13 11.99 50.89
C LEU A 279 51.12 11.67 52.01
N ASN A 280 51.27 10.40 52.37
CA ASN A 280 52.21 9.94 53.40
C ASN A 280 53.66 9.98 52.92
N ASP A 281 53.95 9.58 51.68
CA ASP A 281 55.29 9.68 51.07
C ASP A 281 55.75 11.14 51.04
N PHE A 282 54.88 12.06 50.63
CA PHE A 282 55.22 13.48 50.61
C PHE A 282 55.47 14.03 52.03
N ARG A 283 54.64 13.65 53.03
CA ARG A 283 54.90 13.99 54.45
C ARG A 283 56.21 13.40 54.96
N HIS A 284 56.50 12.14 54.61
CA HIS A 284 57.74 11.47 55.00
C HIS A 284 58.94 12.21 54.42
N ARG A 285 58.92 12.54 53.13
CA ARG A 285 59.99 13.31 52.48
C ARG A 285 60.16 14.73 53.04
N LEU A 286 59.08 15.38 53.48
CA LEU A 286 59.19 16.65 54.21
C LEU A 286 59.93 16.47 55.55
N SER A 287 59.70 15.35 56.24
CA SER A 287 60.30 15.04 57.54
C SER A 287 61.73 14.47 57.49
N GLU A 288 62.20 14.03 56.32
CA GLU A 288 63.57 13.53 56.14
C GLU A 288 64.59 14.61 56.49
N LYS A 289 65.39 14.35 57.53
CA LYS A 289 66.44 15.26 57.94
C LYS A 289 67.50 15.38 56.83
N PRO A 290 67.98 16.59 56.53
CA PRO A 290 69.10 16.73 55.61
C PRO A 290 70.32 15.95 56.13
N PRO A 291 71.04 15.20 55.28
CA PRO A 291 72.36 14.69 55.65
C PRO A 291 73.25 15.87 56.06
N LYS A 292 74.08 15.64 57.09
CA LYS A 292 75.00 16.64 57.66
C LYS A 292 75.92 17.22 56.57
N GLU A 293 76.31 18.48 56.77
CA GLU A 293 76.88 19.49 55.85
C GLU A 293 78.15 19.13 55.04
N ASP A 294 78.53 17.87 54.85
CA ASP A 294 79.84 17.51 54.26
C ASP A 294 79.81 17.09 52.77
N GLU A 295 78.67 17.22 52.05
CA GLU A 295 78.61 16.92 50.60
C GLU A 295 78.23 18.16 49.74
N PRO A 296 79.08 18.58 48.78
CA PRO A 296 78.84 19.73 47.93
C PRO A 296 77.89 19.36 46.78
N ASP A 297 76.60 19.23 47.06
CA ASP A 297 75.59 18.95 46.01
C ASP A 297 74.20 19.59 46.27
N THR A 298 74.21 20.78 46.88
CA THR A 298 73.01 21.58 47.12
C THR A 298 72.18 21.98 45.88
N PRO A 299 72.76 22.25 44.67
CA PRO A 299 71.94 22.55 43.48
C PRO A 299 71.23 21.32 42.91
N THR A 300 71.88 20.15 42.88
CA THR A 300 71.24 18.92 42.37
C THR A 300 70.15 18.43 43.32
N ARG A 301 70.28 18.64 44.63
CA ARG A 301 69.23 18.31 45.61
C ARG A 301 67.97 19.17 45.45
N LYS A 302 68.11 20.49 45.27
CA LYS A 302 66.96 21.38 45.03
C LYS A 302 66.26 21.03 43.72
N GLN A 303 67.03 20.65 42.71
CA GLN A 303 66.49 20.20 41.43
C GLN A 303 65.74 18.87 41.58
N ARG A 304 66.31 17.86 42.25
CA ARG A 304 65.63 16.60 42.56
C ARG A 304 64.33 16.79 43.35
N PHE A 305 64.30 17.71 44.31
CA PHE A 305 63.06 18.01 45.04
C PHE A 305 62.03 18.70 44.14
N ASN A 306 62.45 19.64 43.29
CA ASN A 306 61.55 20.26 42.32
C ASN A 306 61.01 19.27 41.29
N ASP A 307 61.83 18.31 40.87
CA ASP A 307 61.43 17.22 39.97
C ASP A 307 60.43 16.30 40.67
N HIS A 308 60.69 15.95 41.94
CA HIS A 308 59.74 15.20 42.76
C HIS A 308 58.43 15.97 43.02
N VAL A 309 58.47 17.28 43.28
CA VAL A 309 57.24 18.11 43.36
C VAL A 309 56.48 18.09 42.04
N SER A 310 57.18 18.07 40.90
CA SER A 310 56.55 17.95 39.58
C SER A 310 55.80 16.62 39.44
N GLU A 311 56.46 15.53 39.84
CA GLU A 311 55.91 14.18 39.87
C GLU A 311 54.72 14.07 40.83
N VAL A 312 54.81 14.67 42.03
CA VAL A 312 53.72 14.70 43.01
C VAL A 312 52.52 15.50 42.49
N ILE A 313 52.74 16.66 41.85
CA ILE A 313 51.65 17.44 41.22
C ILE A 313 50.95 16.61 40.15
N GLU A 314 51.71 15.96 39.28
CA GLU A 314 51.15 15.14 38.20
C GLU A 314 50.37 13.93 38.76
N THR A 315 50.95 13.22 39.73
CA THR A 315 50.33 12.06 40.37
C THR A 315 49.08 12.46 41.17
N ALA A 316 49.15 13.55 41.95
CA ALA A 316 48.01 14.08 42.69
C ALA A 316 46.88 14.54 41.75
N ARG A 317 47.23 15.14 40.61
CA ARG A 317 46.25 15.54 39.59
C ARG A 317 45.56 14.31 38.99
N ASN A 318 46.31 13.26 38.64
CA ASN A 318 45.77 12.02 38.10
C ASN A 318 44.86 11.30 39.12
N LEU A 319 45.30 11.19 40.37
CA LEU A 319 44.49 10.60 41.44
C LEU A 319 43.23 11.43 41.78
N ARG A 320 43.30 12.76 41.68
CA ARG A 320 42.12 13.62 41.76
C ARG A 320 41.14 13.30 40.64
N PHE A 321 41.62 13.18 39.39
CA PHE A 321 40.76 12.78 38.26
C PHE A 321 40.12 11.41 38.51
N ASP A 322 40.88 10.42 38.98
CA ASP A 322 40.38 9.08 39.26
C ASP A 322 39.32 9.08 40.38
N LEU A 323 39.59 9.72 41.52
CA LEU A 323 38.66 9.79 42.66
C LEU A 323 37.40 10.63 42.36
N VAL A 324 37.52 11.70 41.57
CA VAL A 324 36.36 12.48 41.11
C VAL A 324 35.58 11.71 40.04
N GLY A 325 36.25 10.92 39.19
CA GLY A 325 35.62 10.01 38.25
C GLY A 325 34.75 8.96 38.95
N ILE A 326 35.27 8.35 40.03
CA ILE A 326 34.48 7.46 40.90
C ILE A 326 33.29 8.21 41.51
N LEU A 327 33.49 9.43 42.04
CA LEU A 327 32.40 10.24 42.57
C LEU A 327 31.32 10.55 41.51
N ALA A 328 31.71 10.82 40.26
CA ALA A 328 30.79 11.01 39.16
C ALA A 328 29.96 9.75 38.88
N ILE A 329 30.56 8.55 38.91
CA ILE A 329 29.83 7.27 38.75
C ILE A 329 28.77 7.10 39.84
N PHE A 330 29.11 7.38 41.10
CA PHE A 330 28.13 7.31 42.19
C PHE A 330 26.97 8.29 42.00
N LEU A 331 27.26 9.51 41.56
CA LEU A 331 26.23 10.53 41.32
C LEU A 331 25.30 10.19 40.16
N GLU A 332 25.81 9.50 39.14
CA GLU A 332 25.01 9.07 37.98
C GLU A 332 24.19 7.80 38.25
N ARG A 333 24.66 6.92 39.14
CA ARG A 333 23.96 5.67 39.49
C ARG A 333 22.96 5.84 40.62
N ASP A 334 23.11 6.84 41.48
CA ASP A 334 22.14 7.14 42.53
C ASP A 334 21.19 8.25 42.08
N VAL A 335 20.08 7.84 41.45
CA VAL A 335 18.98 8.72 41.01
C VAL A 335 18.34 9.41 42.22
N ASN A 336 18.35 8.74 43.38
CA ASN A 336 17.94 9.30 44.65
C ASN A 336 19.13 10.03 45.27
N SER A 337 19.51 11.17 44.70
CA SER A 337 20.12 12.20 45.56
C SER A 337 19.19 12.33 46.76
N PRO A 338 19.66 12.12 48.01
CA PRO A 338 18.81 12.01 49.18
C PRO A 338 17.77 13.13 49.15
N ASP A 339 16.52 12.75 49.32
CA ASP A 339 15.38 13.62 49.13
C ASP A 339 15.64 14.87 49.96
N LEU A 340 15.82 15.99 49.26
CA LEU A 340 16.40 17.20 49.83
C LEU A 340 15.47 17.85 50.86
N ASP A 341 14.29 17.29 51.11
CA ASP A 341 13.31 17.77 52.07
C ASP A 341 13.23 16.95 53.37
N ASP A 342 13.93 15.80 53.49
CA ASP A 342 13.99 15.07 54.77
C ASP A 342 15.20 15.53 55.62
N PRO A 343 14.98 16.30 56.71
CA PRO A 343 16.06 16.77 57.58
C PRO A 343 16.86 15.64 58.24
N ASN A 344 16.34 14.41 58.29
CA ASN A 344 17.03 13.26 58.88
C ASN A 344 18.10 12.65 57.97
N GLU A 345 17.96 12.73 56.64
CA GLU A 345 19.01 12.26 55.71
C GLU A 345 20.12 13.29 55.52
N ARG A 346 19.79 14.60 55.56
CA ARG A 346 20.78 15.70 55.61
C ARG A 346 21.77 15.57 56.78
N ALA A 347 21.38 14.89 57.85
CA ALA A 347 22.21 14.67 59.04
C ALA A 347 23.24 13.54 58.89
N LYS A 348 23.09 12.64 57.89
CA LYS A 348 23.99 11.47 57.71
C LYS A 348 25.21 11.74 56.83
N ASN A 349 25.14 12.73 55.93
CA ASN A 349 26.22 13.05 54.98
C ASN A 349 26.99 14.30 55.40
N ASP A 350 28.30 14.36 55.09
CA ASP A 350 29.11 15.55 55.41
C ASP A 350 28.60 16.79 54.63
N PRO A 351 28.39 17.93 55.31
CA PRO A 351 27.78 19.11 54.69
C PRO A 351 28.67 19.79 53.64
N SER A 352 29.99 19.54 53.62
CA SER A 352 30.89 20.02 52.57
C SER A 352 30.68 19.26 51.25
N LEU A 353 30.50 17.93 51.32
CA LEU A 353 30.16 17.10 50.16
C LEU A 353 28.81 17.54 49.59
N TYR A 354 27.82 17.73 50.45
CA TYR A 354 26.49 18.21 50.05
C TYR A 354 26.56 19.52 49.25
N GLN A 355 27.29 20.52 49.74
CA GLN A 355 27.41 21.81 49.05
C GLN A 355 28.13 21.71 47.71
N LEU A 356 29.09 20.78 47.56
CA LEU A 356 29.70 20.50 46.26
C LEU A 356 28.63 19.98 45.29
N LEU A 357 27.84 19.00 45.71
CA LEU A 357 26.82 18.37 44.87
C LEU A 357 25.70 19.34 44.47
N GLU A 358 25.28 20.23 45.36
CA GLU A 358 24.27 21.26 45.08
C GLU A 358 24.77 22.30 44.08
N ARG A 359 26.04 22.70 44.19
CA ARG A 359 26.64 23.71 43.29
C ARG A 359 27.04 23.15 41.93
N THR A 360 27.21 21.84 41.82
CA THR A 360 27.61 21.19 40.57
C THR A 360 26.37 21.00 39.70
N GLU A 361 26.31 21.71 38.56
CA GLU A 361 25.22 21.49 37.60
C GLU A 361 25.32 20.09 36.98
N ARG A 362 24.29 19.27 37.20
CA ARG A 362 24.18 17.93 36.60
C ARG A 362 23.73 18.03 35.13
N PRO A 363 24.35 17.26 34.21
CA PRO A 363 23.91 17.18 32.81
C PRO A 363 22.43 16.74 32.67
N ASP A 364 21.93 15.96 33.65
CA ASP A 364 20.58 15.41 33.67
C ASP A 364 19.43 16.38 33.88
N SER A 365 19.74 17.66 34.14
CA SER A 365 18.73 18.70 34.31
C SER A 365 17.95 19.04 33.03
N ALA A 366 18.32 18.48 31.88
CA ALA A 366 17.57 18.60 30.62
C ALA A 366 16.30 17.72 30.56
N GLY A 367 16.25 16.65 31.37
CA GLY A 367 15.12 15.73 31.44
C GLY A 367 15.07 14.70 30.32
N THR A 368 14.51 13.54 30.64
CA THR A 368 14.14 12.54 29.64
C THR A 368 12.97 13.07 28.82
N GLY A 369 13.05 13.04 27.50
CA GLY A 369 11.94 13.49 26.66
C GLY A 369 10.78 12.47 26.66
N PRO A 370 9.71 12.77 25.90
CA PRO A 370 8.53 11.93 25.81
C PRO A 370 8.74 10.60 25.06
N GLU A 371 9.95 10.37 24.49
CA GLU A 371 10.23 9.25 23.59
C GLU A 371 9.92 7.88 24.20
N THR A 372 10.24 7.68 25.48
CA THR A 372 10.04 6.37 26.14
C THR A 372 8.57 6.12 26.45
N GLY A 373 7.84 7.12 26.94
CA GLY A 373 6.40 7.02 27.18
C GLY A 373 5.61 6.77 25.89
N LEU A 374 5.99 7.45 24.80
CA LEU A 374 5.38 7.25 23.49
C LEU A 374 5.64 5.86 22.90
N PHE A 375 6.82 5.29 23.12
CA PHE A 375 7.10 3.92 22.68
C PHE A 375 6.15 2.90 23.35
N PHE A 376 5.91 3.04 24.66
CA PHE A 376 4.93 2.19 25.35
C PHE A 376 3.49 2.49 24.91
N ALA A 377 3.17 3.75 24.64
CA ALA A 377 1.86 4.13 24.10
C ALA A 377 1.60 3.51 22.71
N ALA A 378 2.64 3.34 21.87
CA ALA A 378 2.52 2.68 20.58
C ALA A 378 2.05 1.21 20.70
N ILE A 379 2.39 0.51 21.78
CA ILE A 379 1.89 -0.86 22.05
C ILE A 379 0.38 -0.82 22.30
N ALA A 380 -0.11 0.16 23.05
CA ALA A 380 -1.54 0.33 23.28
C ALA A 380 -2.29 0.73 22.00
N VAL A 381 -1.70 1.62 21.20
CA VAL A 381 -2.22 2.03 19.88
C VAL A 381 -2.38 0.82 18.96
N PHE A 382 -1.41 -0.07 18.91
CA PHE A 382 -1.49 -1.31 18.13
C PHE A 382 -2.68 -2.18 18.52
N VAL A 383 -2.88 -2.38 19.83
CA VAL A 383 -4.03 -3.14 20.33
C VAL A 383 -5.35 -2.44 19.98
N ILE A 384 -5.42 -1.11 20.11
CA ILE A 384 -6.62 -0.33 19.77
C ILE A 384 -6.95 -0.49 18.28
N TYR A 385 -5.98 -0.32 17.37
CA TYR A 385 -6.20 -0.52 15.94
C TYR A 385 -6.62 -1.95 15.61
N ALA A 386 -5.96 -2.96 16.17
CA ALA A 386 -6.34 -4.35 15.97
C ALA A 386 -7.80 -4.60 16.40
N THR A 387 -8.22 -4.03 17.53
CA THR A 387 -9.62 -4.13 17.98
C THR A 387 -10.59 -3.32 17.13
N ALA A 388 -10.19 -2.14 16.64
CA ALA A 388 -11.03 -1.27 15.81
C ALA A 388 -11.30 -1.91 14.44
N ILE A 389 -10.28 -2.51 13.82
CA ILE A 389 -10.40 -3.23 12.55
C ILE A 389 -11.26 -4.48 12.75
N TRP A 390 -11.01 -5.26 13.81
CA TRP A 390 -11.83 -6.43 14.12
C TRP A 390 -13.31 -6.11 14.39
N ARG A 391 -13.60 -4.89 14.87
CA ARG A 391 -14.95 -4.41 15.20
C ARG A 391 -15.62 -3.56 14.11
N ASP A 392 -15.02 -3.45 12.92
CA ASP A 392 -15.55 -2.64 11.82
C ASP A 392 -15.67 -1.14 12.10
N VAL A 393 -14.74 -0.60 12.89
CA VAL A 393 -14.67 0.84 13.18
C VAL A 393 -13.60 1.51 12.31
N HIS A 394 -12.65 0.73 11.79
CA HIS A 394 -11.57 1.20 10.93
C HIS A 394 -11.34 0.22 9.79
N ASP A 395 -11.15 0.74 8.58
CA ASP A 395 -10.97 -0.09 7.38
C ASP A 395 -9.60 -0.79 7.40
N PRO A 396 -9.51 -2.07 6.98
CA PRO A 396 -8.22 -2.74 6.81
C PRO A 396 -7.42 -2.15 5.63
N ILE A 397 -6.10 -2.40 5.59
CA ILE A 397 -5.19 -1.90 4.52
C ILE A 397 -5.71 -2.21 3.10
N ASN A 398 -6.43 -3.31 2.94
CA ASN A 398 -6.96 -3.78 1.67
C ASN A 398 -8.41 -4.25 1.83
N LEU A 399 -9.25 -3.89 0.87
CA LEU A 399 -10.69 -4.21 0.83
C LEU A 399 -10.99 -5.72 0.83
N TYR A 400 -9.99 -6.55 0.49
CA TYR A 400 -10.10 -8.01 0.43
C TYR A 400 -9.66 -8.73 1.72
N ILE A 401 -9.28 -7.99 2.77
CA ILE A 401 -8.91 -8.60 4.05
C ILE A 401 -10.18 -8.94 4.83
N GLU A 402 -10.37 -10.22 5.10
CA GLU A 402 -11.44 -10.66 5.98
C GLU A 402 -11.09 -10.36 7.44
N ARG A 403 -12.09 -9.94 8.21
CA ARG A 403 -11.91 -9.51 9.61
C ARG A 403 -11.61 -10.68 10.54
N ASP A 404 -11.95 -11.89 10.13
CA ASP A 404 -11.63 -13.13 10.87
C ASP A 404 -10.21 -13.60 10.63
N ASN A 405 -9.53 -13.08 9.59
CA ASN A 405 -8.12 -13.37 9.38
C ASN A 405 -7.25 -12.54 10.32
N LEU A 406 -6.82 -13.17 11.40
CA LEU A 406 -5.92 -12.59 12.40
C LEU A 406 -4.66 -11.96 11.76
N HIS A 407 -4.10 -12.56 10.70
CA HIS A 407 -2.90 -12.04 10.06
C HIS A 407 -3.14 -10.72 9.32
N GLY A 408 -4.25 -10.61 8.59
CA GLY A 408 -4.64 -9.39 7.88
C GLY A 408 -4.95 -8.23 8.85
N VAL A 409 -5.64 -8.54 9.96
CA VAL A 409 -5.94 -7.56 11.02
C VAL A 409 -4.66 -7.07 11.71
N LEU A 410 -3.76 -7.98 12.09
CA LEU A 410 -2.51 -7.62 12.77
C LEU A 410 -1.56 -6.85 11.84
N ALA A 411 -1.47 -7.21 10.57
CA ALA A 411 -0.67 -6.47 9.59
C ALA A 411 -1.22 -5.06 9.37
N SER A 412 -2.55 -4.93 9.27
CA SER A 412 -3.21 -3.63 9.15
C SER A 412 -2.94 -2.74 10.36
N ALA A 413 -3.15 -3.27 11.57
CA ALA A 413 -2.85 -2.56 12.81
C ALA A 413 -1.37 -2.17 12.93
N LEU A 414 -0.44 -3.01 12.43
CA LEU A 414 0.99 -2.72 12.46
C LEU A 414 1.35 -1.52 11.59
N VAL A 415 0.88 -1.48 10.33
CA VAL A 415 1.19 -0.37 9.43
C VAL A 415 0.62 0.94 9.98
N GLU A 416 -0.63 0.94 10.45
CA GLU A 416 -1.24 2.13 11.04
C GLU A 416 -0.50 2.62 12.31
N THR A 417 -0.06 1.69 13.15
CA THR A 417 0.75 2.02 14.32
C THR A 417 2.10 2.62 13.91
N LEU A 418 2.73 2.09 12.86
CA LEU A 418 3.99 2.62 12.31
C LEU A 418 3.79 4.02 11.70
N THR A 419 2.65 4.29 11.06
CA THR A 419 2.28 5.63 10.59
C THR A 419 2.26 6.62 11.76
N LEU A 420 1.53 6.31 12.83
CA LEU A 420 1.47 7.18 14.02
C LEU A 420 2.83 7.31 14.71
N ALA A 421 3.63 6.24 14.77
CA ALA A 421 4.98 6.28 15.34
C ALA A 421 5.94 7.16 14.49
N ALA A 422 5.82 7.13 13.17
CA ALA A 422 6.59 7.98 12.26
C ALA A 422 6.17 9.46 12.35
N LEU A 423 4.92 9.75 12.72
CA LEU A 423 4.42 11.12 12.94
C LEU A 423 4.72 11.67 14.34
N THR A 424 4.88 10.80 15.34
CA THR A 424 5.02 11.22 16.75
C THR A 424 6.34 10.80 17.37
N TRP A 425 6.55 9.50 17.57
CA TRP A 425 7.69 8.96 18.31
C TRP A 425 9.03 9.25 17.64
N LEU A 426 9.16 8.94 16.34
CA LEU A 426 10.39 9.10 15.58
C LEU A 426 10.88 10.58 15.50
N PRO A 427 10.03 11.57 15.14
CA PRO A 427 10.44 12.97 15.12
C PRO A 427 10.81 13.50 16.52
N LEU A 428 10.08 13.08 17.57
CA LEU A 428 10.39 13.48 18.94
C LEU A 428 11.69 12.85 19.44
N LEU A 429 11.96 11.57 19.13
CA LEU A 429 13.23 10.93 19.43
C LEU A 429 14.40 11.68 18.79
N ALA A 430 14.27 12.05 17.51
CA ALA A 430 15.29 12.83 16.80
C ALA A 430 15.49 14.24 17.40
N ALA A 431 14.40 14.96 17.66
CA ALA A 431 14.46 16.30 18.23
C ALA A 431 15.02 16.33 19.65
N PHE A 432 14.56 15.43 20.54
CA PHE A 432 15.03 15.38 21.92
C PHE A 432 16.45 14.82 22.06
N SER A 433 16.89 13.93 21.16
CA SER A 433 18.29 13.52 21.12
C SER A 433 19.23 14.68 20.71
N LEU A 434 18.82 15.53 19.77
CA LEU A 434 19.60 16.73 19.43
C LEU A 434 19.59 17.77 20.56
N ARG A 435 18.43 18.01 21.19
CA ARG A 435 18.32 18.87 22.38
C ARG A 435 19.27 18.39 23.49
N GLN A 436 19.30 17.09 23.76
CA GLN A 436 20.22 16.48 24.73
C GLN A 436 21.67 16.67 24.32
N TYR A 437 22.00 16.44 23.05
CA TYR A 437 23.35 16.63 22.53
C TYR A 437 23.84 18.09 22.67
N LEU A 438 23.00 19.07 22.34
CA LEU A 438 23.30 20.51 22.49
C LEU A 438 23.42 20.94 23.95
N TRP A 439 22.70 20.26 24.84
CA TRP A 439 22.85 20.46 26.28
C TRP A 439 24.19 19.91 26.78
N ASP A 440 24.54 18.69 26.40
CA ASP A 440 25.72 17.98 26.90
C ASP A 440 27.04 18.51 26.32
N THR A 441 27.13 18.74 25.01
CA THR A 441 28.42 19.05 24.36
C THR A 441 28.83 20.53 24.43
N THR A 442 27.90 21.46 24.25
CA THR A 442 28.24 22.90 24.16
C THR A 442 27.68 23.73 25.32
N GLY A 443 26.71 23.19 26.06
CA GLY A 443 25.95 23.95 27.06
C GLY A 443 25.15 25.11 26.44
N ASP A 444 25.03 25.15 25.11
CA ASP A 444 24.42 26.27 24.40
C ASP A 444 22.91 26.31 24.60
N TRP A 445 22.26 25.15 24.78
CA TRP A 445 20.84 25.09 25.10
C TRP A 445 20.55 25.71 26.48
N ALA A 446 21.35 25.35 27.49
CA ALA A 446 21.22 25.90 28.84
C ALA A 446 21.45 27.41 28.88
N LYS A 447 22.44 27.90 28.12
CA LYS A 447 22.71 29.34 27.96
C LYS A 447 21.59 30.03 27.21
N ALA A 448 21.13 29.50 26.08
CA ALA A 448 20.06 30.09 25.28
C ALA A 448 18.76 30.22 26.09
N HIS A 449 18.41 29.18 26.86
CA HIS A 449 17.23 29.18 27.73
C HIS A 449 17.32 30.18 28.90
N ARG A 450 18.50 30.36 29.52
CA ARG A 450 18.71 31.33 30.62
C ARG A 450 19.02 32.75 30.16
N SER A 451 19.52 32.92 28.94
CA SER A 451 19.93 34.23 28.39
C SER A 451 18.73 35.06 27.95
N GLN A 452 18.84 36.39 28.07
CA GLN A 452 17.81 37.35 27.61
C GLN A 452 17.69 37.46 26.07
N HIS A 453 18.32 36.58 25.28
CA HIS A 453 18.30 36.63 23.82
C HIS A 453 17.36 35.57 23.22
N PRO A 454 16.08 35.89 22.96
CA PRO A 454 15.10 34.91 22.47
C PRO A 454 15.44 34.31 21.09
N ASN A 455 16.22 35.02 20.27
CA ASN A 455 16.52 34.60 18.90
C ASN A 455 17.40 33.33 18.83
N SER A 456 18.34 33.13 19.76
CA SER A 456 19.20 31.94 19.76
C SER A 456 18.42 30.69 20.16
N TYR A 457 17.49 30.81 21.11
CA TYR A 457 16.64 29.72 21.56
C TYR A 457 15.64 29.28 20.47
N VAL A 458 14.97 30.23 19.79
CA VAL A 458 14.08 29.92 18.66
C VAL A 458 14.85 29.25 17.51
N SER A 459 16.07 29.72 17.22
CA SER A 459 16.91 29.09 16.19
C SER A 459 17.25 27.63 16.52
N GLN A 460 17.56 27.31 17.79
CA GLN A 460 17.83 25.94 18.20
C GLN A 460 16.59 25.04 18.12
N ILE A 461 15.41 25.55 18.46
CA ILE A 461 14.13 24.83 18.27
C ILE A 461 13.88 24.53 16.79
N LEU A 462 14.14 25.50 15.90
CA LEU A 462 14.00 25.30 14.45
C LEU A 462 14.92 24.20 13.94
N VAL A 463 16.17 24.13 14.42
CA VAL A 463 17.09 23.04 14.04
C VAL A 463 16.57 21.68 14.52
N CYS A 464 16.05 21.60 15.76
CA CYS A 464 15.43 20.37 16.27
C CYS A 464 14.19 19.96 15.46
N MET A 465 13.37 20.93 15.06
CA MET A 465 12.20 20.72 14.21
C MET A 465 12.60 20.22 12.81
N CYS A 466 13.62 20.81 12.18
CA CYS A 466 14.12 20.34 10.90
C CYS A 466 14.62 18.89 10.97
N LEU A 467 15.39 18.55 12.01
CA LEU A 467 15.85 17.17 12.20
C LEU A 467 14.67 16.21 12.43
N GLY A 468 13.72 16.58 13.29
CA GLY A 468 12.49 15.82 13.52
C GLY A 468 11.69 15.61 12.23
N LEU A 469 11.52 16.66 11.43
CA LEU A 469 10.84 16.61 10.15
C LEU A 469 11.55 15.66 9.17
N THR A 470 12.88 15.72 9.07
CA THR A 470 13.62 14.80 8.21
C THR A 470 13.48 13.34 8.65
N ALA A 471 13.50 13.08 9.96
CA ALA A 471 13.30 11.74 10.49
C ALA A 471 11.88 11.22 10.21
N SER A 472 10.86 12.06 10.39
CA SER A 472 9.46 11.73 10.09
C SER A 472 9.25 11.47 8.60
N LEU A 473 9.80 12.30 7.71
CA LEU A 473 9.73 12.09 6.26
C LEU A 473 10.34 10.75 5.84
N ILE A 474 11.52 10.40 6.36
CA ILE A 474 12.16 9.11 6.08
C ILE A 474 11.28 7.95 6.58
N GLY A 475 10.74 8.06 7.80
CA GLY A 475 9.82 7.07 8.37
C GLY A 475 8.56 6.88 7.53
N LEU A 476 7.92 7.97 7.10
CA LEU A 476 6.70 7.97 6.31
C LEU A 476 6.91 7.47 4.87
N VAL A 477 8.08 7.72 4.27
CA VAL A 477 8.45 7.08 3.00
C VAL A 477 8.56 5.56 3.17
N GLY A 478 9.15 5.10 4.29
CA GLY A 478 9.19 3.68 4.62
C GLY A 478 7.80 3.07 4.81
N VAL A 479 6.91 3.77 5.51
CA VAL A 479 5.49 3.38 5.68
C VAL A 479 4.76 3.35 4.34
N ALA A 480 4.96 4.34 3.47
CA ALA A 480 4.38 4.39 2.13
C ALA A 480 4.77 3.15 1.29
N MET A 481 6.06 2.78 1.33
CA MET A 481 6.55 1.57 0.67
C MET A 481 5.95 0.31 1.28
N LEU A 482 5.85 0.24 2.61
CA LEU A 482 5.26 -0.91 3.30
C LEU A 482 3.77 -1.06 2.99
N HIS A 483 3.04 0.05 2.95
CA HIS A 483 1.62 0.06 2.59
C HIS A 483 1.42 -0.35 1.13
N ALA A 484 2.23 0.17 0.20
CA ALA A 484 2.20 -0.26 -1.19
C ALA A 484 2.56 -1.75 -1.35
N PHE A 485 3.49 -2.25 -0.55
CA PHE A 485 3.92 -3.64 -0.55
C PHE A 485 2.78 -4.59 -0.16
N PHE A 486 2.06 -4.30 0.94
CA PHE A 486 0.95 -5.13 1.39
C PHE A 486 -0.25 -5.12 0.44
N VAL A 487 -0.49 -4.02 -0.28
CA VAL A 487 -1.61 -3.89 -1.23
C VAL A 487 -1.28 -4.46 -2.61
N ALA A 488 -0.04 -4.32 -3.09
CA ALA A 488 0.30 -4.65 -4.47
C ALA A 488 0.32 -6.16 -4.74
N GLN A 489 -0.24 -6.55 -5.89
CA GLN A 489 -0.21 -7.95 -6.37
C GLN A 489 1.07 -8.31 -7.13
N ASN A 490 1.76 -7.32 -7.70
CA ASN A 490 2.98 -7.50 -8.46
C ASN A 490 3.82 -6.20 -8.46
N GLY A 491 5.04 -6.28 -8.99
CA GLY A 491 5.95 -5.12 -9.01
C GLY A 491 5.47 -3.92 -9.84
N VAL A 492 4.65 -4.15 -10.87
CA VAL A 492 4.07 -3.07 -11.68
C VAL A 492 2.99 -2.34 -10.90
N HIS A 493 2.11 -3.08 -10.22
CA HIS A 493 1.08 -2.54 -9.34
C HIS A 493 1.72 -1.77 -8.18
N PHE A 494 2.79 -2.29 -7.58
CA PHE A 494 3.57 -1.62 -6.54
C PHE A 494 4.09 -0.25 -7.00
N SER A 495 4.73 -0.21 -8.18
CA SER A 495 5.21 1.05 -8.78
C SER A 495 4.06 2.03 -9.07
N SER A 496 2.92 1.51 -9.54
CA SER A 496 1.74 2.34 -9.81
C SER A 496 1.16 2.96 -8.54
N LEU A 497 1.06 2.23 -7.42
CA LEU A 497 0.56 2.78 -6.15
C LEU A 497 1.52 3.83 -5.56
N LEU A 498 2.83 3.63 -5.74
CA LEU A 498 3.82 4.56 -5.21
C LEU A 498 3.83 5.90 -5.95
N VAL A 499 3.75 5.89 -7.28
CA VAL A 499 4.05 7.07 -8.12
C VAL A 499 2.85 7.56 -8.95
N GLN A 500 1.87 6.71 -9.25
CA GLN A 500 0.74 7.02 -10.13
C GLN A 500 -0.59 7.13 -9.34
N GLY A 501 -1.59 7.81 -9.91
CA GLY A 501 -2.91 8.03 -9.30
C GLY A 501 -3.14 9.44 -8.74
N ASN A 502 -4.34 9.71 -8.24
CA ASN A 502 -4.71 11.01 -7.68
C ASN A 502 -4.05 11.29 -6.31
N SER A 503 -3.72 10.24 -5.56
CA SER A 503 -3.06 10.30 -4.26
C SER A 503 -1.91 9.29 -4.19
N PRO A 504 -0.80 9.53 -4.92
CA PRO A 504 0.33 8.59 -4.95
C PRO A 504 0.93 8.47 -3.54
N PHE A 505 1.27 7.25 -3.11
CA PHE A 505 1.68 7.00 -1.72
C PHE A 505 2.97 7.74 -1.33
N LEU A 506 3.91 7.93 -2.27
CA LEU A 506 5.13 8.73 -2.05
C LEU A 506 4.85 10.21 -1.80
N LEU A 507 3.67 10.71 -2.14
CA LEU A 507 3.26 12.09 -1.85
C LEU A 507 2.33 12.14 -0.64
N TYR A 508 1.34 11.25 -0.57
CA TYR A 508 0.31 11.25 0.48
C TYR A 508 0.89 11.08 1.88
N TYR A 509 1.65 9.99 2.13
CA TYR A 509 2.16 9.71 3.47
C TYR A 509 3.22 10.72 3.92
N PRO A 510 4.25 11.07 3.14
CA PRO A 510 5.27 12.02 3.61
C PRO A 510 4.72 13.42 3.88
N THR A 511 3.67 13.86 3.17
CA THR A 511 3.05 15.17 3.44
C THR A 511 2.27 15.22 4.76
N GLN A 512 1.92 14.07 5.36
CA GLN A 512 1.36 14.02 6.73
C GLN A 512 2.35 14.56 7.78
N ALA A 513 3.65 14.61 7.48
CA ALA A 513 4.67 15.20 8.34
C ALA A 513 4.43 16.69 8.66
N ILE A 514 3.45 17.35 8.02
CA ILE A 514 3.00 18.70 8.38
C ILE A 514 2.65 18.83 9.87
N VAL A 515 2.20 17.75 10.53
CA VAL A 515 1.89 17.77 11.98
C VAL A 515 3.13 18.02 12.86
N VAL A 516 4.33 17.69 12.36
CA VAL A 516 5.60 17.86 13.09
C VAL A 516 5.89 19.34 13.37
N PHE A 517 5.43 20.26 12.51
CA PHE A 517 5.57 21.71 12.71
C PHE A 517 4.87 22.21 13.98
N ALA A 518 3.79 21.54 14.41
CA ALA A 518 3.14 21.83 15.68
C ALA A 518 3.73 20.97 16.81
N LEU A 519 3.90 19.67 16.57
CA LEU A 519 4.27 18.69 17.60
C LEU A 519 5.62 18.99 18.27
N VAL A 520 6.70 19.13 17.47
CA VAL A 520 8.06 19.24 18.01
C VAL A 520 8.27 20.53 18.82
N PRO A 521 7.93 21.73 18.29
CA PRO A 521 8.11 22.97 19.05
C PRO A 521 7.31 22.98 20.35
N LEU A 522 6.05 22.54 20.34
CA LEU A 522 5.20 22.52 21.53
C LEU A 522 5.68 21.52 22.58
N CYS A 523 6.15 20.34 22.15
CA CYS A 523 6.75 19.37 23.07
C CYS A 523 8.03 19.91 23.72
N ILE A 524 8.92 20.55 22.96
CA ILE A 524 10.14 21.15 23.51
C ILE A 524 9.80 22.28 24.50
N LEU A 525 8.90 23.19 24.12
CA LEU A 525 8.45 24.27 25.02
C LEU A 525 7.81 23.72 26.29
N SER A 526 7.01 22.66 26.17
CA SER A 526 6.39 22.00 27.33
C SER A 526 7.40 21.30 28.25
N ALA A 527 8.49 20.76 27.69
CA ALA A 527 9.54 20.09 28.45
C ALA A 527 10.45 21.09 29.20
N ASP A 528 10.62 22.28 28.65
CA ASP A 528 11.42 23.34 29.27
C ASP A 528 10.67 24.10 30.40
N LEU A 529 9.36 23.88 30.59
CA LEU A 529 8.57 24.46 31.69
C LEU A 529 8.76 23.70 33.01
N ARG A 530 9.80 24.05 33.76
CA ARG A 530 10.29 23.32 34.95
C ARG A 530 9.41 23.37 36.21
N GLU A 531 8.47 24.32 36.35
CA GLU A 531 7.83 24.59 37.66
C GLU A 531 6.29 24.62 37.66
N ARG A 532 5.61 24.48 36.51
CA ARG A 532 4.15 24.67 36.41
C ARG A 532 3.45 23.53 35.70
N ALA A 533 3.17 22.45 36.44
CA ALA A 533 2.44 21.27 35.93
C ALA A 533 1.12 21.64 35.20
N ALA A 534 0.37 22.63 35.73
CA ALA A 534 -0.88 23.09 35.10
C ALA A 534 -0.67 23.72 33.71
N MET A 535 0.41 24.49 33.51
CA MET A 535 0.70 25.07 32.18
C MET A 535 1.06 24.00 31.17
N ARG A 536 1.75 22.94 31.59
CA ARG A 536 2.14 21.84 30.68
C ARG A 536 0.93 21.07 30.15
N LEU A 537 -0.08 20.85 30.98
CA LEU A 537 -1.36 20.27 30.52
C LEU A 537 -2.02 21.15 29.46
N TRP A 538 -1.99 22.47 29.60
CA TRP A 538 -2.50 23.40 28.58
C TRP A 538 -1.70 23.33 27.27
N TYR A 539 -0.36 23.24 27.34
CA TYR A 539 0.46 22.99 26.15
C TYR A 539 0.13 21.64 25.50
N GLY A 540 -0.15 20.61 26.29
CA GLY A 540 -0.65 19.33 25.81
C GLY A 540 -1.97 19.45 25.03
N VAL A 541 -2.95 20.17 25.59
CA VAL A 541 -4.24 20.41 24.91
C VAL A 541 -4.05 21.21 23.62
N PHE A 542 -3.24 22.27 23.66
CA PHE A 542 -2.96 23.09 22.48
C PHE A 542 -2.24 22.27 21.40
N CYS A 543 -1.30 21.41 21.79
CA CYS A 543 -0.60 20.50 20.88
C CYS A 543 -1.56 19.51 20.22
N ALA A 544 -2.46 18.89 20.99
CA ALA A 544 -3.46 17.97 20.46
C ALA A 544 -4.39 18.65 19.45
N LEU A 545 -4.91 19.84 19.77
CA LEU A 545 -5.79 20.60 18.87
C LEU A 545 -5.06 21.03 17.58
N ALA A 546 -3.82 21.52 17.69
CA ALA A 546 -3.04 21.94 16.53
C ALA A 546 -2.70 20.75 15.61
N VAL A 547 -2.27 19.63 16.18
CA VAL A 547 -1.96 18.39 15.43
C VAL A 547 -3.22 17.82 14.78
N GLY A 548 -4.33 17.73 15.53
CA GLY A 548 -5.62 17.27 14.99
C GLY A 548 -6.12 18.12 13.84
N PHE A 549 -6.04 19.46 13.97
CA PHE A 549 -6.41 20.37 12.89
C PHE A 549 -5.55 20.18 11.63
N LEU A 550 -4.23 20.06 11.79
CA LEU A 550 -3.32 19.84 10.65
C LEU A 550 -3.56 18.48 9.97
N SER A 551 -3.82 17.43 10.75
CA SER A 551 -4.14 16.10 10.23
C SER A 551 -5.44 16.12 9.42
N MET A 552 -6.53 16.66 9.99
CA MET A 552 -7.81 16.75 9.28
C MET A 552 -7.73 17.60 8.01
N ARG A 553 -6.92 18.67 8.02
CA ARG A 553 -6.67 19.50 6.83
C ARG A 553 -5.88 18.77 5.75
N HIS A 554 -4.96 17.89 6.13
CA HIS A 554 -4.23 17.05 5.19
C HIS A 554 -5.18 16.05 4.49
N THR A 555 -6.01 15.33 5.24
CA THR A 555 -7.01 14.41 4.67
C THR A 555 -7.96 15.14 3.71
N TYR A 556 -8.45 16.33 4.11
CA TYR A 556 -9.31 17.16 3.26
C TYR A 556 -8.63 17.61 1.95
N PHE A 557 -7.32 17.86 1.96
CA PHE A 557 -6.59 18.28 0.77
C PHE A 557 -6.48 17.17 -0.27
N PHE A 558 -6.29 15.92 0.17
CA PHE A 558 -6.16 14.78 -0.74
C PHE A 558 -7.51 14.18 -1.16
N ASP A 559 -8.53 14.26 -0.31
CA ASP A 559 -9.89 13.81 -0.65
C ASP A 559 -10.95 14.84 -0.22
N PRO A 560 -11.26 15.82 -1.09
CA PRO A 560 -12.26 16.85 -0.80
C PRO A 560 -13.69 16.31 -0.83
N THR A 561 -13.93 15.12 -1.39
CA THR A 561 -15.29 14.57 -1.58
C THR A 561 -15.91 14.08 -0.28
N LEU A 562 -15.09 13.68 0.70
CA LEU A 562 -15.48 13.19 2.03
C LEU A 562 -16.29 14.20 2.87
N THR A 563 -16.27 15.48 2.54
CA THR A 563 -16.97 16.54 3.30
C THR A 563 -18.19 17.13 2.58
N THR A 564 -18.56 16.60 1.41
CA THR A 564 -19.78 17.05 0.75
C THR A 564 -21.00 16.70 1.62
N PRO A 565 -21.94 17.64 1.84
CA PRO A 565 -23.13 17.43 2.69
C PRO A 565 -24.00 16.24 2.29
N GLN A 566 -23.82 15.74 1.06
CA GLN A 566 -24.55 14.61 0.47
C GLN A 566 -24.00 13.24 0.88
N HIS A 567 -22.76 13.11 1.37
CA HIS A 567 -22.14 11.81 1.65
C HIS A 567 -21.86 11.56 3.14
N CYS A 568 -21.32 12.52 3.91
CA CYS A 568 -21.14 12.43 5.37
C CYS A 568 -21.20 13.84 6.03
N PRO A 569 -22.37 14.33 6.51
CA PRO A 569 -22.48 15.68 7.06
C PRO A 569 -21.97 15.77 8.52
N GLY A 570 -20.91 16.56 8.73
CA GLY A 570 -20.52 17.07 10.06
C GLY A 570 -20.32 15.99 11.13
N LEU A 571 -21.13 16.04 12.20
CA LEU A 571 -21.07 15.11 13.33
C LEU A 571 -21.50 13.67 12.99
N ALA A 572 -22.05 13.41 11.79
CA ALA A 572 -22.42 12.07 11.34
C ALA A 572 -21.24 11.09 11.29
N VAL A 573 -20.00 11.59 11.20
CA VAL A 573 -18.77 10.80 11.30
C VAL A 573 -18.65 10.06 12.65
N ILE A 574 -19.27 10.59 13.72
CA ILE A 574 -19.24 9.97 15.06
C ILE A 574 -20.37 8.92 15.21
N GLY A 575 -21.45 9.05 14.44
CA GLY A 575 -22.65 8.20 14.55
C GLY A 575 -22.76 7.09 13.51
N ASN A 576 -21.96 7.11 12.45
CA ASN A 576 -21.99 6.11 11.37
C ASN A 576 -20.61 5.49 11.16
N SER A 577 -20.48 4.17 11.35
CA SER A 577 -19.24 3.40 11.20
C SER A 577 -18.63 3.54 9.81
N ASP A 578 -19.45 3.58 8.76
CA ASP A 578 -18.97 3.72 7.37
C ASP A 578 -18.33 5.09 7.12
N CYS A 579 -18.89 6.15 7.72
CA CYS A 579 -18.29 7.49 7.65
C CYS A 579 -17.06 7.60 8.56
N ALA A 580 -17.06 6.92 9.71
CA ALA A 580 -15.93 6.89 10.63
C ALA A 580 -14.69 6.20 10.03
N GLY A 581 -14.90 5.08 9.32
CA GLY A 581 -13.85 4.35 8.59
C GLY A 581 -13.24 5.19 7.47
N ARG A 582 -14.08 5.74 6.58
CA ARG A 582 -13.62 6.57 5.44
C ARG A 582 -12.91 7.85 5.84
N PHE A 583 -13.25 8.44 6.98
CA PHE A 583 -12.59 9.65 7.50
C PHE A 583 -11.36 9.34 8.37
N ASP A 584 -11.05 8.06 8.61
CA ASP A 584 -10.05 7.59 9.58
C ASP A 584 -10.19 8.29 10.96
N LEU A 585 -11.41 8.27 11.53
CA LEU A 585 -11.66 8.95 12.80
C LEU A 585 -10.76 8.42 13.92
N VAL A 586 -10.51 7.11 13.93
CA VAL A 586 -9.67 6.43 14.94
C VAL A 586 -8.23 6.96 14.89
N GLY A 587 -7.63 7.07 13.71
CA GLY A 587 -6.26 7.59 13.57
C GLY A 587 -6.13 9.03 14.02
N HIS A 588 -7.08 9.89 13.66
CA HIS A 588 -7.11 11.28 14.11
C HIS A 588 -7.18 11.41 15.64
N LEU A 589 -8.06 10.65 16.29
CA LEU A 589 -8.21 10.67 17.74
C LEU A 589 -6.95 10.15 18.45
N LEU A 590 -6.40 9.02 17.98
CA LEU A 590 -5.16 8.47 18.54
C LEU A 590 -3.99 9.42 18.38
N LEU A 591 -3.85 10.07 17.23
CA LEU A 591 -2.81 11.07 17.00
C LEU A 591 -2.94 12.27 17.96
N MET A 592 -4.16 12.76 18.18
CA MET A 592 -4.42 13.83 19.15
C MET A 592 -4.08 13.41 20.59
N VAL A 593 -4.44 12.19 20.98
CA VAL A 593 -4.13 11.63 22.30
C VAL A 593 -2.62 11.48 22.48
N LEU A 594 -1.90 10.96 21.47
CA LEU A 594 -0.44 10.85 21.51
C LEU A 594 0.24 12.21 21.61
N ALA A 595 -0.24 13.22 20.88
CA ALA A 595 0.26 14.59 20.96
C ALA A 595 0.02 15.21 22.35
N PHE A 596 -1.16 14.98 22.93
CA PHE A 596 -1.46 15.40 24.31
C PHE A 596 -0.54 14.72 25.32
N LEU A 597 -0.38 13.39 25.22
CA LEU A 597 0.48 12.63 26.12
C LEU A 597 1.95 13.05 25.99
N ALA A 598 2.43 13.30 24.77
CA ALA A 598 3.80 13.74 24.52
C ALA A 598 4.13 15.07 25.22
N ALA A 599 3.31 16.11 25.00
CA ALA A 599 3.58 17.44 25.54
C ALA A 599 3.07 17.63 26.99
N GLY A 600 1.96 16.99 27.35
CA GLY A 600 1.28 17.20 28.63
C GLY A 600 1.70 16.25 29.75
N VAL A 601 2.10 15.01 29.43
CA VAL A 601 2.29 13.94 30.43
C VAL A 601 3.70 13.37 30.41
N PHE A 602 4.22 12.95 29.25
CA PHE A 602 5.48 12.24 29.12
C PHE A 602 6.72 13.14 29.07
N GLY A 603 6.56 14.45 28.89
CA GLY A 603 7.69 15.38 28.91
C GLY A 603 8.34 15.58 30.29
N ASP A 604 7.87 14.90 31.33
CA ASP A 604 8.30 15.14 32.72
C ASP A 604 9.76 14.72 33.00
N LEU A 605 10.45 15.53 33.82
CA LEU A 605 11.80 15.23 34.32
C LEU A 605 11.77 14.06 35.33
N PRO A 606 12.87 13.31 35.50
CA PRO A 606 12.83 11.99 36.11
C PRO A 606 12.41 11.99 37.58
N GLU A 607 11.51 11.04 37.88
CA GLU A 607 11.29 10.23 39.10
C GLU A 607 11.14 10.89 40.49
N ARG A 608 11.56 12.13 40.72
CA ARG A 608 11.36 12.83 42.01
C ARG A 608 9.88 12.99 42.40
N THR A 609 8.97 12.96 41.43
CA THR A 609 7.53 13.13 41.64
C THR A 609 6.74 11.82 41.69
N ARG A 610 7.35 10.63 41.50
CA ARG A 610 6.60 9.37 41.66
C ARG A 610 6.13 9.16 43.10
N ALA A 611 6.86 9.67 44.09
CA ALA A 611 6.40 9.70 45.49
C ALA A 611 5.15 10.60 45.67
N MET A 612 5.00 11.66 44.87
CA MET A 612 3.79 12.50 44.84
C MET A 612 2.65 11.92 44.00
N LEU A 613 2.92 11.08 42.99
CA LEU A 613 1.89 10.35 42.23
C LEU A 613 1.18 9.28 43.07
N SER A 614 1.77 8.83 44.18
CA SER A 614 1.04 8.06 45.21
C SER A 614 -0.01 8.88 45.97
N LYS A 615 0.04 10.22 45.85
CA LYS A 615 -0.86 11.18 46.51
C LYS A 615 -1.69 12.03 45.54
N LEU A 616 -1.48 11.92 44.24
CA LEU A 616 -2.42 12.50 43.27
C LEU A 616 -3.64 11.57 43.21
N PRO A 617 -4.87 12.08 43.41
CA PRO A 617 -6.05 11.23 43.28
C PRO A 617 -6.05 10.67 41.86
N THR A 618 -5.99 9.34 41.77
CA THR A 618 -6.05 8.53 40.54
C THR A 618 -7.14 9.01 39.58
N HIS A 619 -8.18 9.66 40.12
CA HIS A 619 -9.23 10.35 39.42
C HIS A 619 -8.75 11.35 38.35
N ALA A 620 -7.73 12.18 38.55
CA ALA A 620 -7.40 13.25 37.59
C ALA A 620 -6.86 12.76 36.24
N ALA A 621 -5.97 11.76 36.27
CA ALA A 621 -5.46 11.11 35.06
C ALA A 621 -6.53 10.23 34.40
N THR A 622 -7.33 9.52 35.19
CA THR A 622 -8.47 8.77 34.64
C THR A 622 -9.55 9.68 34.09
N THR A 623 -9.80 10.87 34.66
CA THR A 623 -10.81 11.82 34.15
C THR A 623 -10.34 12.52 32.88
N ALA A 624 -9.04 12.81 32.72
CA ALA A 624 -8.53 13.37 31.48
C ALA A 624 -8.57 12.34 30.33
N VAL A 625 -8.25 11.07 30.64
CA VAL A 625 -8.41 9.95 29.70
C VAL A 625 -9.90 9.66 29.42
N LEU A 626 -10.79 9.74 30.41
CA LEU A 626 -12.25 9.60 30.22
C LEU A 626 -12.86 10.79 29.45
N LEU A 627 -12.35 12.02 29.61
CA LEU A 627 -12.81 13.19 28.84
C LEU A 627 -12.32 13.14 27.39
N ALA A 628 -11.13 12.58 27.12
CA ALA A 628 -10.64 12.34 25.76
C ALA A 628 -11.33 11.13 25.09
N LEU A 629 -11.82 10.16 25.87
CA LEU A 629 -12.61 9.01 25.41
C LEU A 629 -14.13 9.27 25.40
N MET A 630 -14.59 10.45 25.82
CA MET A 630 -16.01 10.80 25.87
C MET A 630 -16.73 11.02 24.51
N PRO A 631 -16.10 11.00 23.31
CA PRO A 631 -16.86 10.85 22.07
C PRO A 631 -17.31 9.40 21.79
N LEU A 632 -16.79 8.40 22.51
CA LEU A 632 -17.03 6.97 22.20
C LEU A 632 -18.18 6.33 22.99
N SER A 633 -18.86 7.07 23.88
CA SER A 633 -19.87 6.49 24.79
C SER A 633 -21.23 7.20 24.82
N GLY A 634 -21.50 8.14 23.91
CA GLY A 634 -22.77 8.85 23.84
C GLY A 634 -23.45 8.73 22.48
N ALA A 635 -24.57 8.01 22.45
CA ALA A 635 -25.63 7.99 21.43
C ALA A 635 -25.67 6.76 20.48
N TRP A 636 -25.81 5.57 21.05
CA TRP A 636 -26.66 4.55 20.44
C TRP A 636 -28.11 4.91 20.77
N ALA A 637 -28.62 5.95 20.10
CA ALA A 637 -30.05 6.21 20.02
C ALA A 637 -30.52 5.60 18.71
N GLN A 638 -31.28 4.53 18.88
CA GLN A 638 -32.07 3.85 17.86
C GLN A 638 -33.01 4.88 17.21
N GLU A 639 -32.65 5.42 16.04
CA GLU A 639 -33.55 6.19 15.20
C GLU A 639 -33.80 5.40 13.91
N GLY A 640 -35.07 5.04 13.75
CA GLY A 640 -35.57 4.24 12.66
C GLY A 640 -35.24 4.82 11.31
N ALA A 641 -35.19 3.93 10.34
CA ALA A 641 -35.22 4.24 8.92
C ALA A 641 -36.14 5.44 8.65
N GLN A 642 -35.54 6.58 8.33
CA GLN A 642 -36.25 7.63 7.62
C GLN A 642 -36.54 7.08 6.23
N GLU A 643 -37.75 6.55 6.07
CA GLU A 643 -38.40 6.44 4.77
C GLU A 643 -38.37 7.83 4.14
N GLY A 644 -37.48 7.99 3.15
CA GLY A 644 -37.52 9.12 2.25
C GLY A 644 -38.84 9.08 1.50
N ASP A 645 -39.75 9.97 1.87
CA ASP A 645 -40.87 10.38 1.04
C ASP A 645 -40.29 10.95 -0.27
N GLY A 646 -40.38 10.16 -1.34
CA GLY A 646 -39.73 10.47 -2.60
C GLY A 646 -40.28 9.58 -3.70
N THR A 647 -40.80 10.20 -4.75
CA THR A 647 -41.32 9.53 -5.94
C THR A 647 -40.37 8.44 -6.46
N PRO A 648 -40.89 7.28 -6.91
CA PRO A 648 -40.06 6.16 -7.34
C PRO A 648 -39.15 6.59 -8.50
N THR A 649 -37.87 6.20 -8.41
CA THR A 649 -36.88 6.52 -9.43
C THR A 649 -37.09 5.63 -10.66
N ILE A 650 -37.25 6.22 -11.84
CA ILE A 650 -37.44 5.45 -13.07
C ILE A 650 -36.09 4.87 -13.54
N VAL A 651 -36.00 3.55 -13.65
CA VAL A 651 -34.83 2.80 -14.12
C VAL A 651 -35.13 2.23 -15.50
N THR A 652 -34.27 2.54 -16.48
CA THR A 652 -34.44 2.06 -17.85
C THR A 652 -33.63 0.76 -18.06
N ILE A 653 -34.30 -0.34 -18.42
CA ILE A 653 -33.71 -1.67 -18.57
C ILE A 653 -33.67 -2.08 -20.04
N GLY A 654 -32.49 -2.47 -20.53
CA GLY A 654 -32.31 -3.01 -21.87
C GLY A 654 -32.44 -4.54 -21.91
N PHE A 655 -33.30 -5.06 -22.78
CA PHE A 655 -33.45 -6.50 -23.05
C PHE A 655 -33.24 -6.83 -24.52
N ARG A 656 -32.63 -8.00 -24.81
CA ARG A 656 -32.59 -8.54 -26.18
C ARG A 656 -33.89 -9.25 -26.52
N ASP A 657 -34.32 -9.11 -27.77
CA ASP A 657 -35.52 -9.76 -28.30
C ASP A 657 -35.22 -11.11 -28.98
N ASP A 658 -33.95 -11.40 -29.29
CA ASP A 658 -33.53 -12.49 -30.18
C ASP A 658 -32.67 -13.58 -29.52
N THR A 659 -32.56 -13.67 -28.19
CA THR A 659 -31.68 -14.64 -27.50
C THR A 659 -32.39 -15.68 -26.61
N PRO A 660 -33.36 -16.46 -27.11
CA PRO A 660 -33.89 -17.59 -26.36
C PRO A 660 -32.77 -18.63 -26.09
N PRO A 661 -32.68 -19.22 -24.88
CA PRO A 661 -33.65 -19.15 -23.77
C PRO A 661 -33.36 -18.05 -22.72
N PHE A 662 -32.44 -17.13 -22.99
CA PHE A 662 -31.95 -16.14 -22.03
C PHE A 662 -32.81 -14.86 -21.96
N SER A 663 -33.08 -14.24 -23.11
CA SER A 663 -33.94 -13.06 -23.24
C SER A 663 -34.56 -13.04 -24.63
N PHE A 664 -35.88 -12.98 -24.71
CA PHE A 664 -36.59 -12.83 -25.98
C PHE A 664 -37.92 -12.14 -25.75
N ARG A 665 -38.47 -11.54 -26.81
CA ARG A 665 -39.76 -10.87 -26.74
C ARG A 665 -40.90 -11.89 -26.82
N ASP A 666 -41.89 -11.77 -25.94
CA ASP A 666 -43.12 -12.57 -26.06
C ASP A 666 -44.08 -11.94 -27.08
N ASP A 667 -44.72 -12.81 -27.87
CA ASP A 667 -45.69 -12.41 -28.89
C ASP A 667 -47.06 -11.99 -28.31
N ASP A 668 -47.26 -12.10 -26.99
CA ASP A 668 -48.52 -11.72 -26.33
C ASP A 668 -48.53 -10.22 -25.94
N PRO A 669 -49.29 -9.37 -26.66
CA PRO A 669 -49.36 -7.93 -26.38
C PRO A 669 -50.06 -7.60 -25.05
N ALA A 670 -50.70 -8.57 -24.38
CA ALA A 670 -51.35 -8.38 -23.08
C ALA A 670 -50.44 -8.71 -21.87
N SER A 671 -49.22 -9.21 -22.10
CA SER A 671 -48.31 -9.55 -21.00
C SER A 671 -47.78 -8.32 -20.26
N LEU A 672 -47.88 -8.34 -18.92
CA LEU A 672 -47.24 -7.35 -18.03
C LEU A 672 -45.70 -7.40 -18.09
N ARG A 673 -45.13 -8.49 -18.63
CA ARG A 673 -43.68 -8.67 -18.88
C ARG A 673 -43.48 -8.92 -20.38
N PRO A 674 -43.12 -7.91 -21.18
CA PRO A 674 -43.00 -8.07 -22.64
C PRO A 674 -41.77 -8.87 -23.08
N PHE A 675 -40.87 -9.21 -22.15
CA PHE A 675 -39.68 -10.03 -22.38
C PHE A 675 -39.70 -11.23 -21.42
N SER A 676 -39.27 -12.38 -21.93
CA SER A 676 -39.23 -13.65 -21.21
C SER A 676 -37.89 -14.36 -21.43
N GLY A 677 -37.57 -15.30 -20.55
CA GLY A 677 -36.31 -16.05 -20.56
C GLY A 677 -35.55 -15.94 -19.26
N TYR A 678 -34.58 -16.83 -19.03
CA TYR A 678 -33.93 -16.97 -17.73
C TYR A 678 -33.37 -15.64 -17.17
N LEU A 679 -32.66 -14.88 -18.01
CA LEU A 679 -32.04 -13.61 -17.62
C LEU A 679 -33.05 -12.47 -17.59
N ALA A 680 -34.02 -12.46 -18.51
CA ALA A 680 -35.09 -11.47 -18.52
C ALA A 680 -35.94 -11.56 -17.24
N ASP A 681 -36.40 -12.77 -16.91
CA ASP A 681 -37.20 -13.03 -15.73
C ASP A 681 -36.42 -12.75 -14.44
N LEU A 682 -35.12 -13.08 -14.40
CA LEU A 682 -34.27 -12.81 -13.23
C LEU A 682 -34.14 -11.30 -13.01
N CYS A 683 -33.96 -10.55 -14.09
CA CYS A 683 -33.88 -9.09 -14.03
C CYS A 683 -35.19 -8.45 -13.56
N PHE A 684 -36.36 -8.94 -14.00
CA PHE A 684 -37.64 -8.48 -13.45
C PHE A 684 -37.80 -8.76 -11.95
N ASP A 685 -37.31 -9.91 -11.47
CA ASP A 685 -37.40 -10.30 -10.06
C ASP A 685 -36.51 -9.47 -9.13
N ILE A 686 -35.41 -8.91 -9.64
CA ILE A 686 -34.55 -7.96 -8.91
C ILE A 686 -35.38 -6.75 -8.44
N PHE A 687 -36.21 -6.21 -9.33
CA PHE A 687 -37.04 -5.03 -9.05
C PHE A 687 -38.43 -5.37 -8.51
N ALA A 688 -38.82 -6.65 -8.48
CA ALA A 688 -40.13 -7.07 -7.99
C ALA A 688 -40.32 -6.75 -6.50
N GLY A 689 -41.38 -6.00 -6.19
CA GLY A 689 -41.74 -5.60 -4.81
C GLY A 689 -40.99 -4.36 -4.29
N SER A 690 -40.14 -3.72 -5.10
CA SER A 690 -39.47 -2.47 -4.72
C SER A 690 -40.40 -1.27 -4.84
N THR A 691 -40.49 -0.45 -3.80
CA THR A 691 -41.15 0.87 -3.83
C THR A 691 -40.20 1.99 -4.29
N GLN A 692 -38.90 1.71 -4.37
CA GLN A 692 -37.85 2.71 -4.66
C GLN A 692 -37.63 2.93 -6.17
N TYR A 693 -37.89 1.90 -6.99
CA TYR A 693 -37.59 1.92 -8.41
C TYR A 693 -38.79 1.52 -9.26
N GLN A 694 -39.08 2.30 -10.31
CA GLN A 694 -40.05 1.96 -11.35
C GLN A 694 -39.33 1.56 -12.63
N VAL A 695 -39.65 0.40 -13.18
CA VAL A 695 -38.95 -0.15 -14.35
C VAL A 695 -39.58 0.34 -15.65
N LYS A 696 -38.76 0.92 -16.54
CA LYS A 696 -39.08 1.16 -17.96
C LYS A 696 -38.23 0.23 -18.82
N VAL A 697 -38.84 -0.55 -19.70
CA VAL A 697 -38.13 -1.55 -20.52
C VAL A 697 -37.93 -1.08 -21.96
N VAL A 698 -36.76 -1.36 -22.54
CA VAL A 698 -36.37 -0.96 -23.90
C VAL A 698 -35.72 -2.14 -24.63
N PRO A 699 -36.13 -2.45 -25.88
CA PRO A 699 -35.44 -3.47 -26.69
C PRO A 699 -34.06 -2.98 -27.14
N VAL A 700 -33.06 -3.86 -27.05
CA VAL A 700 -31.69 -3.66 -27.54
C VAL A 700 -31.26 -4.80 -28.45
N THR A 701 -30.30 -4.55 -29.33
CA THR A 701 -29.74 -5.56 -30.26
C THR A 701 -28.31 -5.93 -29.86
N ALA A 702 -27.76 -6.99 -30.47
CA ALA A 702 -26.36 -7.35 -30.28
C ALA A 702 -25.37 -6.22 -30.66
N LYS A 703 -25.77 -5.33 -31.57
CA LYS A 703 -24.91 -4.28 -32.12
C LYS A 703 -24.80 -3.07 -31.19
N ASP A 704 -25.91 -2.64 -30.59
CA ASP A 704 -26.03 -1.36 -29.88
C ASP A 704 -26.17 -1.49 -28.35
N ARG A 705 -26.29 -2.72 -27.80
CA ARG A 705 -26.52 -2.95 -26.37
C ARG A 705 -25.51 -2.30 -25.41
N PHE A 706 -24.23 -2.20 -25.81
CA PHE A 706 -23.18 -1.60 -24.97
C PHE A 706 -23.10 -0.08 -25.13
N GLU A 707 -23.38 0.42 -26.34
CA GLU A 707 -23.38 1.85 -26.67
C GLU A 707 -24.58 2.59 -26.04
N ARG A 708 -25.69 1.88 -25.82
CA ARG A 708 -26.87 2.41 -25.14
C ARG A 708 -26.72 2.55 -23.63
N LEU A 709 -25.70 1.97 -23.00
CA LEU A 709 -25.51 2.08 -21.57
C LEU A 709 -25.17 3.52 -21.18
N ARG A 710 -25.92 4.08 -20.22
CA ARG A 710 -25.83 5.50 -19.87
C ARG A 710 -24.45 5.88 -19.35
N LEU A 711 -23.90 6.96 -19.92
CA LEU A 711 -22.61 7.54 -19.55
C LEU A 711 -22.71 8.41 -18.29
N PRO A 712 -21.62 8.57 -17.50
CA PRO A 712 -21.62 9.36 -16.26
C PRO A 712 -22.12 10.81 -16.42
N ASP A 713 -21.88 11.42 -17.58
CA ASP A 713 -22.17 12.85 -17.85
C ASP A 713 -23.58 13.13 -18.40
N GLN A 714 -24.45 12.12 -18.56
CA GLN A 714 -25.80 12.30 -19.11
C GLN A 714 -26.87 12.44 -18.02
N PRO A 715 -27.62 13.57 -17.92
CA PRO A 715 -28.64 13.75 -16.88
C PRO A 715 -29.83 12.78 -17.02
N ARG A 716 -30.37 12.28 -15.89
CA ARG A 716 -31.55 11.42 -15.81
C ARG A 716 -32.82 12.26 -16.05
N ALA A 717 -33.82 11.71 -16.74
CA ALA A 717 -35.05 12.42 -17.17
C ALA A 717 -36.04 12.79 -16.03
N GLN A 718 -35.57 13.07 -14.81
CA GLN A 718 -36.42 13.44 -13.66
C GLN A 718 -36.56 14.95 -13.42
N GLU A 719 -36.02 15.82 -14.28
CA GLU A 719 -36.10 17.28 -14.08
C GLU A 719 -37.27 17.99 -14.82
N SER A 720 -38.10 17.31 -15.60
CA SER A 720 -39.11 17.98 -16.46
C SER A 720 -40.58 17.69 -16.14
N ALA A 721 -40.90 17.24 -14.92
CA ALA A 721 -42.28 17.01 -14.49
C ALA A 721 -42.68 17.83 -13.25
N ALA A 722 -42.49 19.16 -13.33
CA ALA A 722 -43.17 20.09 -12.42
C ALA A 722 -43.46 21.41 -13.15
N GLY A 723 -44.65 21.52 -13.74
CA GLY A 723 -45.12 22.74 -14.38
C GLY A 723 -46.51 22.58 -14.98
N ASN A 724 -47.55 22.81 -14.17
CA ASN A 724 -48.94 22.94 -14.64
C ASN A 724 -49.12 24.25 -15.41
N GLY A 725 -49.80 24.20 -16.57
CA GLY A 725 -50.30 25.38 -17.27
C GLY A 725 -50.99 25.01 -18.60
N GLU A 726 -52.29 25.31 -18.69
CA GLU A 726 -53.26 25.04 -19.76
C GLU A 726 -52.95 25.63 -21.16
N PRO A 727 -53.72 25.25 -22.20
CA PRO A 727 -53.39 25.49 -23.61
C PRO A 727 -54.04 26.77 -24.17
N GLU A 728 -53.30 27.61 -24.90
CA GLU A 728 -53.91 28.66 -25.73
C GLU A 728 -52.99 29.15 -26.88
N GLY A 729 -53.55 29.17 -28.10
CA GLY A 729 -53.50 30.33 -29.00
C GLY A 729 -52.21 30.69 -29.79
N THR A 730 -52.17 30.24 -31.05
CA THR A 730 -51.90 31.00 -32.31
C THR A 730 -51.10 32.33 -32.35
N VAL A 731 -50.24 32.41 -33.40
CA VAL A 731 -49.84 33.56 -34.27
C VAL A 731 -48.39 34.09 -34.15
N ALA A 732 -47.63 33.78 -35.21
CA ALA A 732 -46.72 34.58 -36.06
C ALA A 732 -45.65 35.56 -35.53
N ASP A 733 -44.47 35.36 -36.15
CA ASP A 733 -43.57 36.31 -36.81
C ASP A 733 -42.62 37.26 -36.05
N THR A 734 -41.41 37.26 -36.64
CA THR A 734 -40.39 38.31 -36.77
C THR A 734 -39.31 38.53 -35.68
N ALA A 735 -38.07 38.22 -36.09
CA ALA A 735 -36.94 39.15 -36.25
C ALA A 735 -35.64 38.79 -35.49
N ALA A 736 -34.67 38.32 -36.30
CA ALA A 736 -33.29 38.81 -36.42
C ALA A 736 -32.49 39.14 -35.14
N GLY A 737 -31.47 38.32 -34.87
CA GLY A 737 -30.36 38.61 -33.97
C GLY A 737 -29.18 37.69 -34.25
N THR A 738 -28.27 38.16 -35.09
CA THR A 738 -26.98 37.59 -35.50
C THR A 738 -26.06 37.19 -34.34
N GLY A 739 -25.41 36.02 -34.42
CA GLY A 739 -24.15 35.78 -33.71
C GLY A 739 -23.80 34.31 -33.44
N GLN A 740 -22.78 33.82 -34.16
CA GLN A 740 -21.96 32.63 -33.88
C GLN A 740 -22.57 31.23 -34.15
N THR A 741 -22.22 30.73 -35.33
CA THR A 741 -22.30 29.33 -35.75
C THR A 741 -21.27 28.49 -34.97
N GLY A 742 -21.69 27.89 -33.86
CA GLY A 742 -21.15 26.62 -33.39
C GLY A 742 -22.06 25.51 -33.92
N GLU A 743 -21.67 24.87 -35.02
CA GLU A 743 -22.34 23.68 -35.55
C GLU A 743 -22.24 22.57 -34.50
N THR A 744 -23.29 22.43 -33.70
CA THR A 744 -23.56 21.21 -32.97
C THR A 744 -23.93 20.16 -34.03
N PRO A 745 -23.23 19.02 -34.13
CA PRO A 745 -23.59 18.00 -35.10
C PRO A 745 -24.99 17.52 -34.76
N ARG A 746 -25.88 17.55 -35.75
CA ARG A 746 -27.18 16.90 -35.72
C ARG A 746 -26.95 15.41 -35.45
N ARG A 747 -26.99 15.04 -34.17
CA ARG A 747 -27.09 13.65 -33.69
C ARG A 747 -28.20 12.96 -34.48
N ALA A 748 -27.81 11.98 -35.30
CA ALA A 748 -28.73 10.98 -35.80
C ALA A 748 -29.52 10.41 -34.61
N ALA A 749 -30.83 10.20 -34.81
CA ALA A 749 -31.84 9.84 -33.81
C ALA A 749 -31.28 9.04 -32.62
N GLN A 750 -31.13 9.71 -31.46
CA GLN A 750 -30.62 9.07 -30.25
C GLN A 750 -31.64 8.04 -29.74
N SER A 751 -31.30 6.77 -29.85
CA SER A 751 -31.97 5.70 -29.12
C SER A 751 -31.87 5.94 -27.61
N GLU A 752 -32.94 5.64 -26.88
CA GLU A 752 -33.05 5.93 -25.45
C GLU A 752 -31.96 5.21 -24.61
N PRO A 753 -31.23 5.91 -23.71
CA PRO A 753 -30.13 5.33 -22.92
C PRO A 753 -30.65 4.46 -21.76
N ILE A 754 -29.99 3.32 -21.53
CA ILE A 754 -30.35 2.32 -20.51
C ILE A 754 -29.48 2.44 -19.26
N ASP A 755 -30.07 2.18 -18.08
CA ASP A 755 -29.41 2.14 -16.77
C ASP A 755 -28.82 0.76 -16.46
N ILE A 756 -29.44 -0.31 -16.95
CA ILE A 756 -29.01 -1.69 -16.76
C ILE A 756 -29.26 -2.51 -18.04
N LEU A 757 -28.27 -3.31 -18.43
CA LEU A 757 -28.35 -4.25 -19.54
C LEU A 757 -28.56 -5.67 -19.00
N CYS A 758 -29.76 -6.20 -19.22
CA CYS A 758 -30.17 -7.52 -18.78
C CYS A 758 -30.15 -8.52 -19.95
N ASP A 759 -28.95 -9.03 -20.23
CA ASP A 759 -28.65 -9.93 -21.34
C ASP A 759 -27.53 -10.90 -20.95
N ALA A 760 -27.26 -11.90 -21.79
CA ALA A 760 -26.14 -12.83 -21.68
C ALA A 760 -24.80 -12.09 -21.97
N VAL A 761 -24.44 -11.17 -21.08
CA VAL A 761 -23.22 -10.38 -21.19
C VAL A 761 -22.08 -11.15 -20.53
N THR A 762 -21.18 -11.67 -21.35
CA THR A 762 -19.94 -12.27 -20.87
C THR A 762 -19.03 -11.23 -20.21
N MET A 763 -18.63 -11.51 -18.96
CA MET A 763 -17.70 -10.66 -18.22
C MET A 763 -16.31 -10.68 -18.84
N ARG A 764 -15.87 -9.53 -19.35
CA ARG A 764 -14.53 -9.35 -19.92
C ARG A 764 -13.97 -8.00 -19.49
N PHE A 765 -13.00 -8.03 -18.59
CA PHE A 765 -12.33 -6.82 -18.10
C PHE A 765 -11.31 -6.24 -19.09
N SER A 766 -10.81 -7.07 -20.02
CA SER A 766 -9.90 -6.62 -21.09
C SER A 766 -10.62 -5.95 -22.26
N ASP A 767 -11.95 -6.06 -22.33
CA ASP A 767 -12.77 -5.47 -23.39
C ASP A 767 -13.23 -4.08 -22.96
N GLN A 768 -12.48 -3.05 -23.36
CA GLN A 768 -12.75 -1.66 -22.99
C GLN A 768 -14.15 -1.21 -23.42
N GLU A 769 -14.71 -1.73 -24.52
CA GLU A 769 -16.08 -1.37 -24.94
C GLU A 769 -17.13 -1.82 -23.92
N ARG A 770 -16.89 -2.94 -23.22
CA ARG A 770 -17.83 -3.49 -22.22
C ARG A 770 -17.62 -2.92 -20.82
N SER A 771 -16.37 -2.65 -20.42
CA SER A 771 -16.05 -2.23 -19.06
C SER A 771 -15.98 -0.71 -18.85
N ARG A 772 -15.96 0.09 -19.91
CA ARG A 772 -15.81 1.56 -19.81
C ARG A 772 -17.06 2.25 -19.24
N ASN A 773 -18.25 1.74 -19.56
CA ASN A 773 -19.50 2.46 -19.29
C ASN A 773 -20.33 1.86 -18.14
N GLY A 774 -19.92 0.72 -17.56
CA GLY A 774 -20.69 0.02 -16.55
C GLY A 774 -19.90 -0.93 -15.66
N ILE A 775 -20.51 -1.30 -14.54
CA ILE A 775 -20.04 -2.29 -13.57
C ILE A 775 -20.84 -3.58 -13.74
N TYR A 776 -20.15 -4.71 -13.68
CA TYR A 776 -20.80 -6.02 -13.71
C TYR A 776 -21.44 -6.35 -12.36
N SER A 777 -22.63 -6.96 -12.40
CA SER A 777 -23.23 -7.61 -11.24
C SER A 777 -22.46 -8.87 -10.84
N PRO A 778 -22.79 -9.51 -9.69
CA PRO A 778 -22.44 -10.91 -9.45
C PRO A 778 -22.85 -11.78 -10.64
N ILE A 779 -22.14 -12.89 -10.81
CA ILE A 779 -22.34 -13.76 -11.97
C ILE A 779 -23.72 -14.42 -11.86
N VAL A 780 -24.62 -14.16 -12.79
CA VAL A 780 -26.01 -14.66 -12.74
C VAL A 780 -26.22 -15.97 -13.51
N PHE A 781 -25.30 -16.29 -14.41
CA PHE A 781 -25.32 -17.52 -15.19
C PHE A 781 -23.92 -17.81 -15.71
N ALA A 782 -23.66 -19.01 -16.19
CA ALA A 782 -22.43 -19.33 -16.88
C ALA A 782 -22.68 -20.35 -17.99
N SER A 783 -22.12 -20.05 -19.15
CA SER A 783 -22.21 -20.86 -20.37
C SER A 783 -20.81 -20.97 -20.98
N GLY A 784 -20.68 -21.53 -22.16
CA GLY A 784 -19.43 -21.60 -22.88
C GLY A 784 -19.65 -21.58 -24.38
N VAL A 785 -18.66 -21.07 -25.11
CA VAL A 785 -18.69 -21.10 -26.56
C VAL A 785 -18.56 -22.55 -27.02
N SER A 786 -19.49 -22.98 -27.87
CA SER A 786 -19.48 -24.27 -28.55
C SER A 786 -19.69 -24.04 -30.04
N PHE A 787 -19.80 -25.12 -30.80
CA PHE A 787 -20.09 -25.07 -32.22
C PHE A 787 -20.97 -26.21 -32.71
N LEU A 788 -21.66 -25.96 -33.82
CA LEU A 788 -22.32 -26.96 -34.66
C LEU A 788 -21.55 -27.11 -35.97
N GLU A 789 -21.34 -28.35 -36.41
CA GLU A 789 -20.63 -28.69 -37.66
C GLU A 789 -21.62 -29.37 -38.63
N THR A 790 -21.52 -29.06 -39.93
CA THR A 790 -22.27 -29.79 -40.96
C THR A 790 -21.78 -31.24 -41.11
N GLN A 791 -22.65 -32.18 -41.53
CA GLN A 791 -22.28 -33.62 -41.63
C GLN A 791 -21.23 -33.93 -42.72
N THR A 792 -21.06 -33.04 -43.69
CA THR A 792 -20.18 -33.20 -44.83
C THR A 792 -18.81 -32.60 -44.56
N ARG A 793 -17.83 -33.48 -44.32
CA ARG A 793 -16.41 -33.12 -44.32
C ARG A 793 -15.87 -33.20 -45.74
N SER A 794 -16.20 -32.22 -46.57
CA SER A 794 -15.45 -32.05 -47.82
C SER A 794 -14.01 -31.67 -47.49
N MET A 795 -13.02 -32.13 -48.25
CA MET A 795 -11.61 -31.73 -48.08
C MET A 795 -11.35 -30.27 -48.52
N GLY A 796 -12.39 -29.43 -48.56
CA GLY A 796 -12.32 -28.00 -48.79
C GLY A 796 -12.09 -27.21 -47.49
N GLY A 797 -11.85 -25.90 -47.62
CA GLY A 797 -11.68 -25.00 -46.46
C GLY A 797 -12.86 -24.99 -45.49
N VAL A 798 -12.65 -24.43 -44.29
CA VAL A 798 -13.66 -24.32 -43.22
C VAL A 798 -14.26 -22.93 -43.23
N THR A 799 -15.58 -22.86 -43.17
CA THR A 799 -16.29 -21.58 -43.02
C THR A 799 -16.88 -21.47 -41.61
N ILE A 800 -16.41 -20.51 -40.84
CA ILE A 800 -16.81 -20.26 -39.46
C ILE A 800 -17.75 -19.05 -39.40
N GLY A 801 -18.99 -19.29 -39.04
CA GLY A 801 -19.98 -18.25 -38.76
C GLY A 801 -20.13 -17.98 -37.25
N PHE A 802 -20.21 -16.72 -36.87
CA PHE A 802 -20.41 -16.25 -35.49
C PHE A 802 -21.15 -14.91 -35.48
N VAL A 803 -21.78 -14.55 -34.37
CA VAL A 803 -22.45 -13.25 -34.22
C VAL A 803 -21.45 -12.20 -33.72
N GLN A 804 -21.54 -10.99 -34.27
CA GLN A 804 -20.65 -9.89 -33.89
C GLN A 804 -20.88 -9.41 -32.45
N ASN A 805 -19.84 -8.82 -31.86
CA ASN A 805 -19.82 -8.36 -30.45
C ASN A 805 -20.16 -9.47 -29.43
N THR A 806 -19.94 -10.73 -29.80
CA THR A 806 -20.05 -11.89 -28.91
C THR A 806 -18.68 -12.51 -28.65
N THR A 807 -18.62 -13.33 -27.62
CA THR A 807 -17.42 -14.07 -27.21
C THR A 807 -16.97 -15.07 -28.29
N ALA A 808 -17.91 -15.62 -29.07
CA ALA A 808 -17.63 -16.55 -30.17
C ALA A 808 -16.68 -15.96 -31.23
N ARG A 809 -16.66 -14.64 -31.38
CA ARG A 809 -15.74 -13.89 -32.25
C ARG A 809 -14.27 -14.24 -31.95
N GLU A 810 -13.85 -14.12 -30.71
CA GLU A 810 -12.44 -14.36 -30.33
C GLU A 810 -12.09 -15.84 -30.31
N VAL A 811 -13.03 -16.68 -29.89
CA VAL A 811 -12.83 -18.13 -29.89
C VAL A 811 -12.65 -18.61 -31.34
N ALA A 812 -13.45 -18.11 -32.28
CA ALA A 812 -13.30 -18.41 -33.71
C ALA A 812 -11.89 -18.10 -34.22
N ARG A 813 -11.33 -16.92 -33.87
CA ARG A 813 -9.96 -16.56 -34.23
C ARG A 813 -8.94 -17.56 -33.68
N LYS A 814 -9.02 -17.88 -32.39
CA LYS A 814 -8.08 -18.80 -31.72
C LYS A 814 -8.14 -20.22 -32.29
N LEU A 815 -9.33 -20.71 -32.68
CA LEU A 815 -9.46 -22.04 -33.30
C LEU A 815 -8.70 -22.16 -34.62
N CYS A 816 -8.65 -21.07 -35.40
CA CYS A 816 -7.88 -21.01 -36.63
C CYS A 816 -6.38 -21.13 -36.35
N GLU A 817 -5.87 -20.36 -35.37
CA GLU A 817 -4.44 -20.30 -35.02
C GLU A 817 -3.86 -21.67 -34.62
N ILE A 818 -4.68 -22.56 -34.06
CA ILE A 818 -4.28 -23.93 -33.66
C ILE A 818 -4.67 -25.02 -34.66
N ASP A 819 -5.31 -24.66 -35.78
CA ASP A 819 -5.93 -25.58 -36.75
C ASP A 819 -6.80 -26.65 -36.06
N TYR A 820 -7.77 -26.20 -35.25
CA TYR A 820 -8.62 -27.09 -34.45
C TYR A 820 -9.37 -28.11 -35.31
N PHE A 821 -9.83 -27.70 -36.50
CA PHE A 821 -10.57 -28.55 -37.44
C PHE A 821 -9.67 -29.43 -38.30
N LYS A 822 -8.34 -29.37 -38.10
CA LYS A 822 -7.32 -30.23 -38.73
C LYS A 822 -7.43 -30.26 -40.25
N ILE A 823 -7.66 -29.10 -40.87
CA ILE A 823 -7.74 -29.01 -42.34
C ILE A 823 -6.37 -28.92 -43.00
N MET A 824 -5.31 -28.64 -42.23
CA MET A 824 -3.96 -28.51 -42.76
C MET A 824 -3.03 -29.68 -42.41
N LEU A 825 -2.22 -30.07 -43.38
CA LEU A 825 -1.12 -31.01 -43.18
C LEU A 825 0.00 -30.36 -42.33
N PRO A 826 0.82 -31.13 -41.60
CA PRO A 826 1.92 -30.58 -40.79
C PRO A 826 2.86 -29.65 -41.58
N SER A 827 3.14 -29.95 -42.84
CA SER A 827 3.97 -29.14 -43.74
C SER A 827 3.32 -27.79 -44.15
N GLN A 828 2.02 -27.63 -43.94
CA GLN A 828 1.25 -26.43 -44.26
C GLN A 828 1.07 -25.51 -43.04
N LYS A 829 1.45 -25.96 -41.84
CA LYS A 829 1.24 -25.22 -40.58
C LYS A 829 2.21 -24.05 -40.37
N THR A 830 3.34 -24.02 -41.07
CA THR A 830 4.37 -22.98 -40.89
C THR A 830 3.84 -21.56 -41.18
N ALA A 831 2.86 -21.42 -42.06
CA ALA A 831 2.23 -20.14 -42.39
C ALA A 831 0.81 -19.98 -41.79
N LEU A 832 0.37 -20.92 -40.93
CA LEU A 832 -1.00 -20.97 -40.41
C LEU A 832 -1.39 -19.67 -39.69
N PHE A 833 -0.54 -19.23 -38.77
CA PHE A 833 -0.82 -18.08 -37.93
C PHE A 833 -1.05 -16.80 -38.76
N GLU A 834 -0.15 -16.50 -39.69
CA GLU A 834 -0.29 -15.30 -40.55
C GLU A 834 -1.46 -15.41 -41.53
N ARG A 835 -1.78 -16.63 -42.02
CA ARG A 835 -2.99 -16.86 -42.84
C ARG A 835 -4.27 -16.58 -42.06
N CYS A 836 -4.37 -17.13 -40.85
CA CYS A 836 -5.50 -16.90 -39.95
C CYS A 836 -5.63 -15.42 -39.58
N HIS A 837 -4.52 -14.76 -39.26
CA HIS A 837 -4.50 -13.36 -38.89
C HIS A 837 -4.93 -12.46 -40.07
N LEU A 838 -4.48 -12.75 -41.29
CA LEU A 838 -4.91 -12.03 -42.50
C LEU A 838 -6.42 -12.17 -42.72
N ARG A 839 -6.92 -13.42 -42.78
CA ARG A 839 -8.36 -13.70 -42.98
C ARG A 839 -9.24 -13.11 -41.88
N TRP A 840 -8.75 -13.10 -40.65
CA TRP A 840 -9.42 -12.44 -39.53
C TRP A 840 -9.56 -10.95 -39.74
N ARG A 841 -8.47 -10.25 -40.08
CA ARG A 841 -8.46 -8.80 -40.30
C ARG A 841 -9.35 -8.40 -41.48
N GLU A 842 -9.40 -9.21 -42.54
CA GLU A 842 -10.32 -8.99 -43.65
C GLU A 842 -11.78 -8.97 -43.19
N ALA A 843 -12.17 -9.94 -42.35
CA ALA A 843 -13.52 -10.02 -41.80
C ALA A 843 -13.87 -8.82 -40.89
N VAL A 844 -12.90 -8.34 -40.10
CA VAL A 844 -13.07 -7.16 -39.23
C VAL A 844 -13.20 -5.87 -40.05
N VAL A 845 -12.31 -5.65 -41.02
CA VAL A 845 -12.37 -4.46 -41.90
C VAL A 845 -13.69 -4.42 -42.67
N ARG A 846 -14.12 -5.56 -43.22
CA ARG A 846 -15.41 -5.67 -43.91
C ARG A 846 -16.58 -5.30 -43.00
N GLU A 847 -16.59 -5.76 -41.76
CA GLU A 847 -17.68 -5.43 -40.84
C GLU A 847 -17.72 -3.94 -40.50
N ARG A 848 -16.57 -3.33 -40.23
CA ARG A 848 -16.52 -1.89 -39.93
C ARG A 848 -17.04 -1.05 -41.08
N LEU A 849 -16.75 -1.47 -42.31
CA LEU A 849 -17.33 -0.86 -43.52
C LEU A 849 -18.85 -1.02 -43.57
N LEU A 850 -19.39 -2.21 -43.28
CA LEU A 850 -20.84 -2.40 -43.21
C LEU A 850 -21.49 -1.57 -42.10
N ARG A 851 -20.82 -1.36 -40.96
CA ARG A 851 -21.31 -0.55 -39.83
C ARG A 851 -21.47 0.92 -40.21
N ILE A 852 -20.56 1.48 -40.98
CA ILE A 852 -20.65 2.86 -41.49
C ILE A 852 -21.65 3.02 -42.67
N GLY A 853 -22.49 2.01 -42.92
CA GLY A 853 -23.54 2.05 -43.95
C GLY A 853 -23.05 1.81 -45.39
N TYR A 854 -21.83 1.31 -45.56
CA TYR A 854 -21.29 1.00 -46.89
C TYR A 854 -21.84 -0.34 -47.41
N GLU A 855 -22.59 -0.31 -48.51
CA GLU A 855 -23.01 -1.52 -49.23
C GLU A 855 -22.27 -1.59 -50.59
N PRO A 856 -21.46 -2.64 -50.86
CA PRO A 856 -20.72 -2.73 -52.11
C PRO A 856 -21.66 -2.97 -53.30
N PRO A 857 -21.51 -2.28 -54.44
CA PRO A 857 -22.29 -2.56 -55.64
C PRO A 857 -22.01 -3.97 -56.17
N ASP A 858 -23.04 -4.67 -56.62
CA ASP A 858 -22.94 -6.05 -57.12
C ASP A 858 -22.15 -6.04 -58.46
N PRO A 859 -21.10 -6.86 -58.64
CA PRO A 859 -20.19 -6.76 -59.79
C PRO A 859 -20.80 -7.13 -61.15
N LYS A 860 -22.11 -7.41 -61.22
CA LYS A 860 -22.81 -7.78 -62.46
C LYS A 860 -23.35 -6.59 -63.26
N ASP A 861 -23.37 -5.38 -62.69
CA ASP A 861 -23.89 -4.20 -63.38
C ASP A 861 -22.89 -3.56 -64.36
N GLY A 862 -21.67 -4.11 -64.48
CA GLY A 862 -20.59 -3.56 -65.32
C GLY A 862 -20.20 -4.39 -66.55
N ALA A 863 -20.78 -5.57 -66.78
CA ALA A 863 -20.33 -6.48 -67.84
C ALA A 863 -21.44 -6.72 -68.89
N GLY A 864 -21.63 -5.76 -69.79
CA GLY A 864 -22.54 -5.85 -70.93
C GLY A 864 -21.94 -5.26 -72.21
N SER A 865 -21.34 -6.15 -73.03
CA SER A 865 -21.29 -6.14 -74.51
C SER A 865 -20.84 -4.90 -75.31
N GLY A 866 -19.85 -5.10 -76.20
CA GLY A 866 -20.02 -4.72 -77.61
C GLY A 866 -19.13 -3.59 -78.18
N GLN A 867 -17.87 -3.92 -78.44
CA GLN A 867 -17.17 -3.75 -79.74
C GLN A 867 -17.89 -2.96 -80.86
N GLY A 868 -17.27 -1.88 -81.37
CA GLY A 868 -17.58 -1.31 -82.69
C GLY A 868 -17.27 0.18 -82.90
N ASP A 869 -16.16 0.44 -83.60
CA ASP A 869 -15.86 1.50 -84.59
C ASP A 869 -16.19 3.00 -84.41
N ALA A 870 -15.24 3.78 -84.95
CA ALA A 870 -15.19 5.22 -85.07
C ALA A 870 -16.28 5.82 -85.97
N SER A 871 -16.77 7.03 -85.63
CA SER A 871 -16.82 8.24 -86.49
C SER A 871 -17.89 9.26 -86.07
N ASN A 872 -17.54 10.55 -86.22
CA ASN A 872 -18.35 11.74 -86.50
C ASN A 872 -19.67 12.05 -85.75
N GLY A 873 -19.69 13.26 -85.17
CA GLY A 873 -20.58 14.32 -85.68
C GLY A 873 -21.90 14.60 -84.94
N ASN A 874 -21.96 15.80 -84.38
CA ASN A 874 -23.12 16.71 -84.29
C ASN A 874 -24.43 16.30 -83.59
N ALA A 875 -24.79 17.19 -82.65
CA ALA A 875 -26.09 17.86 -82.52
C ALA A 875 -27.22 17.22 -81.68
N THR A 876 -27.56 18.00 -80.65
CA THR A 876 -28.90 18.43 -80.21
C THR A 876 -29.84 17.47 -79.46
N SER A 877 -30.03 17.82 -78.18
CA SER A 877 -31.32 18.13 -77.52
C SER A 877 -32.46 17.11 -77.65
N GLY A 878 -32.72 16.41 -76.55
CA GLY A 878 -33.93 15.59 -76.37
C GLY A 878 -34.05 15.06 -74.94
N THR A 879 -34.72 15.82 -74.09
CA THR A 879 -35.01 15.56 -72.67
C THR A 879 -35.83 14.28 -72.47
N VAL A 880 -35.34 13.34 -71.65
CA VAL A 880 -36.20 12.38 -70.93
C VAL A 880 -35.69 12.23 -69.49
N ARG A 881 -36.61 12.48 -68.55
CA ARG A 881 -36.49 12.34 -67.09
C ARG A 881 -36.22 10.89 -66.67
N GLY A 882 -35.42 10.71 -65.60
CA GLY A 882 -35.69 9.68 -64.59
C GLY A 882 -34.53 8.80 -64.15
N ALA A 883 -33.58 9.34 -63.39
CA ALA A 883 -32.87 8.65 -62.30
C ALA A 883 -32.13 9.73 -61.50
N GLY A 884 -32.76 10.25 -60.45
CA GLY A 884 -32.11 11.21 -59.56
C GLY A 884 -30.99 10.52 -58.80
N GLU A 885 -29.76 11.00 -58.98
CA GLU A 885 -28.64 10.76 -58.08
C GLU A 885 -29.02 11.25 -56.68
N ASN A 886 -29.52 10.35 -55.84
CA ASN A 886 -29.49 10.51 -54.39
C ASN A 886 -28.13 9.99 -53.89
N THR A 887 -27.07 10.72 -54.17
CA THR A 887 -25.81 10.61 -53.40
C THR A 887 -26.00 11.38 -52.10
N ALA A 888 -26.74 10.78 -51.16
CA ALA A 888 -26.71 11.23 -49.77
C ALA A 888 -25.25 11.09 -49.30
N GLY A 889 -24.59 12.22 -49.03
CA GLY A 889 -23.22 12.23 -48.52
C GLY A 889 -23.16 11.55 -47.15
N TRP A 890 -22.51 10.39 -47.09
CA TRP A 890 -22.25 9.67 -45.85
C TRP A 890 -21.19 10.42 -45.04
N LEU A 891 -21.61 11.08 -43.95
CA LEU A 891 -20.69 11.64 -42.95
C LEU A 891 -20.23 10.49 -42.05
N ILE A 892 -19.02 9.99 -42.28
CA ILE A 892 -18.35 9.04 -41.38
C ILE A 892 -17.77 9.85 -40.21
N GLU A 893 -18.07 9.48 -38.96
CA GLU A 893 -17.52 10.13 -37.77
C GLU A 893 -15.99 10.01 -37.72
N GLU A 894 -15.32 11.02 -37.16
CA GLU A 894 -13.85 11.08 -37.15
C GLU A 894 -13.22 9.92 -36.35
N GLU A 895 -13.92 9.43 -35.33
CA GLU A 895 -13.51 8.28 -34.52
C GLU A 895 -13.57 6.96 -35.33
N ASP A 896 -14.64 6.75 -36.10
CA ASP A 896 -14.77 5.60 -37.00
C ASP A 896 -13.71 5.60 -38.11
N LYS A 897 -13.35 6.79 -38.61
CA LYS A 897 -12.27 6.98 -39.60
C LYS A 897 -10.91 6.54 -39.05
N ILE A 898 -10.57 6.96 -37.83
CA ILE A 898 -9.31 6.59 -37.16
C ILE A 898 -9.30 5.08 -36.91
N SER A 899 -10.38 4.54 -36.35
CA SER A 899 -10.51 3.12 -36.04
C SER A 899 -10.39 2.24 -37.29
N LEU A 900 -11.00 2.64 -38.41
CA LEU A 900 -10.90 1.90 -39.68
C LEU A 900 -9.49 1.97 -40.29
N LYS A 901 -8.81 3.12 -40.17
CA LYS A 901 -7.42 3.29 -40.61
C LYS A 901 -6.46 2.36 -39.86
N ASP A 902 -6.67 2.19 -38.56
CA ASP A 902 -5.83 1.30 -37.75
C ASP A 902 -6.00 -0.16 -38.16
N GLU A 903 -7.24 -0.63 -38.32
CA GLU A 903 -7.52 -2.00 -38.76
C GLU A 903 -6.96 -2.30 -40.16
N LEU A 904 -7.00 -1.31 -41.04
CA LEU A 904 -6.45 -1.41 -42.37
C LEU A 904 -4.92 -1.47 -42.40
N THR A 905 -4.29 -0.68 -41.53
CA THR A 905 -2.83 -0.75 -41.32
C THR A 905 -2.42 -2.14 -40.82
N LEU A 906 -3.19 -2.70 -39.88
CA LEU A 906 -2.99 -4.05 -39.36
C LEU A 906 -3.21 -5.13 -40.42
N LEU A 907 -4.16 -4.92 -41.35
CA LEU A 907 -4.42 -5.81 -42.47
C LEU A 907 -3.24 -5.84 -43.46
N ILE A 908 -2.70 -4.68 -43.83
CA ILE A 908 -1.52 -4.57 -44.70
C ILE A 908 -0.32 -5.26 -44.05
N ALA A 909 -0.08 -4.99 -42.76
CA ALA A 909 1.00 -5.64 -42.02
C ALA A 909 0.86 -7.18 -42.01
N ALA A 910 -0.36 -7.71 -41.86
CA ALA A 910 -0.62 -9.14 -41.93
C ALA A 910 -0.33 -9.73 -43.32
N ALA A 911 -0.69 -9.01 -44.40
CA ALA A 911 -0.41 -9.45 -45.76
C ALA A 911 1.10 -9.47 -46.07
N THR A 912 1.84 -8.47 -45.59
CA THR A 912 3.31 -8.40 -45.71
C THR A 912 3.97 -9.56 -44.97
N ARG A 913 3.61 -9.79 -43.71
CA ARG A 913 4.15 -10.91 -42.92
C ARG A 913 3.84 -12.27 -43.54
N LEU A 914 2.64 -12.46 -44.08
CA LEU A 914 2.31 -13.69 -44.79
C LEU A 914 3.16 -13.86 -46.06
N THR A 915 3.44 -12.77 -46.76
CA THR A 915 4.29 -12.77 -47.96
C THR A 915 5.73 -13.17 -47.61
N GLU A 916 6.25 -12.71 -46.46
CA GLU A 916 7.57 -13.09 -45.95
C GLU A 916 7.61 -14.52 -45.41
N ALA A 917 6.54 -14.99 -44.79
CA ALA A 917 6.45 -16.32 -44.18
C ALA A 917 6.31 -17.47 -45.18
N VAL A 918 5.96 -17.19 -46.45
CA VAL A 918 5.67 -18.20 -47.48
C VAL A 918 6.69 -18.13 -48.62
N SER A 919 7.37 -19.26 -48.90
CA SER A 919 8.34 -19.35 -50.00
C SER A 919 7.69 -19.19 -51.38
N ALA A 920 8.46 -18.81 -52.40
CA ALA A 920 7.92 -18.64 -53.77
C ALA A 920 7.22 -19.91 -54.30
N GLU A 921 7.69 -21.10 -53.93
CA GLU A 921 7.08 -22.38 -54.29
C GLU A 921 5.76 -22.63 -53.53
N GLN A 922 5.70 -22.24 -52.25
CA GLN A 922 4.49 -22.36 -51.44
C GLN A 922 3.41 -21.35 -51.84
N ARG A 923 3.79 -20.16 -52.35
CA ARG A 923 2.84 -19.13 -52.80
C ARG A 923 1.91 -19.64 -53.90
N VAL A 924 2.44 -20.43 -54.84
CA VAL A 924 1.64 -21.05 -55.93
C VAL A 924 0.58 -22.02 -55.38
N LYS A 925 0.78 -22.56 -54.18
CA LYS A 925 -0.15 -23.48 -53.51
C LYS A 925 -1.21 -22.76 -52.67
N LEU A 926 -1.12 -21.44 -52.47
CA LEU A 926 -2.20 -20.66 -51.84
C LEU A 926 -3.40 -20.55 -52.79
N SER A 927 -4.61 -20.29 -52.27
CA SER A 927 -5.76 -20.05 -53.14
C SER A 927 -5.53 -18.81 -54.02
N GLN A 928 -5.99 -18.84 -55.28
CA GLN A 928 -5.82 -17.72 -56.21
C GLN A 928 -6.40 -16.40 -55.65
N ASP A 929 -7.51 -16.51 -54.92
CA ASP A 929 -8.12 -15.40 -54.19
C ASP A 929 -7.14 -14.78 -53.17
N LEU A 930 -6.51 -15.61 -52.33
CA LEU A 930 -5.54 -15.16 -51.34
C LEU A 930 -4.28 -14.57 -51.98
N GLN A 931 -3.77 -15.17 -53.06
CA GLN A 931 -2.63 -14.64 -53.81
C GLN A 931 -2.93 -13.26 -54.39
N ASN A 932 -4.07 -13.10 -55.07
CA ASN A 932 -4.48 -11.82 -55.65
C ASN A 932 -4.65 -10.73 -54.59
N ARG A 933 -5.16 -11.09 -53.39
CA ARG A 933 -5.32 -10.18 -52.24
C ARG A 933 -3.98 -9.77 -51.65
N MET A 934 -3.09 -10.72 -51.41
CA MET A 934 -1.74 -10.46 -50.91
C MET A 934 -1.01 -9.51 -51.85
N THR A 935 -0.95 -9.82 -53.15
CA THR A 935 -0.28 -8.97 -54.14
C THR A 935 -0.88 -7.57 -54.16
N TRP A 936 -2.21 -7.45 -54.12
CA TRP A 936 -2.86 -6.13 -54.08
C TRP A 936 -2.55 -5.35 -52.79
N LEU A 937 -2.58 -5.99 -51.62
CA LEU A 937 -2.27 -5.34 -50.34
C LEU A 937 -0.80 -4.95 -50.21
N THR A 938 0.13 -5.68 -50.84
CA THR A 938 1.57 -5.40 -50.79
C THR A 938 2.06 -4.43 -51.88
N ASP A 939 1.35 -4.33 -53.01
CA ASP A 939 1.71 -3.47 -54.15
C ASP A 939 1.23 -2.01 -53.97
N LYS A 940 0.34 -1.76 -53.01
CA LYS A 940 -0.22 -0.42 -52.76
C LYS A 940 0.38 0.21 -51.50
N ASP A 941 0.86 1.44 -51.64
CA ASP A 941 1.19 2.29 -50.49
C ASP A 941 -0.09 2.59 -49.68
N ALA A 942 0.04 2.73 -48.36
CA ALA A 942 -1.04 3.08 -47.44
C ALA A 942 -1.82 4.36 -47.87
N THR A 943 -1.19 5.22 -48.66
CA THR A 943 -1.75 6.44 -49.26
C THR A 943 -2.85 6.19 -50.30
N GLN A 944 -2.90 5.02 -50.96
CA GLN A 944 -4.01 4.68 -51.86
C GLN A 944 -5.26 4.21 -51.10
N LEU A 945 -5.12 3.82 -49.83
CA LEU A 945 -6.23 3.47 -48.97
C LEU A 945 -6.78 4.66 -48.16
N ASP A 946 -6.12 5.83 -48.20
CA ASP A 946 -6.68 7.09 -47.71
C ASP A 946 -7.96 7.51 -48.46
N CYS A 947 -8.24 6.91 -49.63
CA CYS A 947 -9.52 7.09 -50.33
C CYS A 947 -10.73 6.69 -49.47
N ILE A 948 -10.56 5.78 -48.51
CA ILE A 948 -11.60 5.31 -47.58
C ILE A 948 -11.96 6.41 -46.57
N LEU A 949 -11.03 7.31 -46.29
CA LEU A 949 -11.18 8.43 -45.35
C LEU A 949 -11.70 9.70 -46.03
N SER A 950 -11.62 9.75 -47.37
CA SER A 950 -12.15 10.84 -48.20
C SER A 950 -13.67 10.73 -48.37
N THR A 951 -14.38 11.84 -48.15
CA THR A 951 -15.81 11.96 -48.40
C THR A 951 -16.04 12.91 -49.58
N PRO A 952 -16.69 12.48 -50.67
CA PRO A 952 -17.27 11.15 -50.92
C PRO A 952 -16.22 10.07 -51.29
N ILE A 953 -16.51 8.82 -50.94
CA ILE A 953 -15.68 7.64 -51.26
C ILE A 953 -15.51 7.54 -52.78
N SER A 954 -14.27 7.50 -53.29
CA SER A 954 -14.02 7.46 -54.74
C SER A 954 -14.49 6.13 -55.37
N LYS A 955 -14.81 6.13 -56.68
CA LYS A 955 -15.18 4.91 -57.42
C LYS A 955 -14.09 3.84 -57.38
N GLU A 956 -12.83 4.26 -57.36
CA GLU A 956 -11.66 3.38 -57.21
C GLU A 956 -11.65 2.70 -55.84
N CYS A 957 -12.08 3.44 -54.81
CA CYS A 957 -12.23 2.92 -53.46
C CYS A 957 -13.38 1.91 -53.36
N HIS A 958 -14.51 2.13 -54.05
CA HIS A 958 -15.57 1.12 -54.13
C HIS A 958 -15.08 -0.21 -54.75
N ALA A 959 -14.27 -0.12 -55.80
CA ALA A 959 -13.69 -1.30 -56.44
C ALA A 959 -12.63 -2.00 -55.57
N ALA A 960 -11.93 -1.26 -54.69
CA ALA A 960 -11.01 -1.80 -53.70
C ALA A 960 -11.75 -2.50 -52.54
N LEU A 961 -12.80 -1.86 -52.00
CA LEU A 961 -13.59 -2.38 -50.89
C LEU A 961 -14.41 -3.62 -51.27
N ALA A 962 -14.89 -3.71 -52.50
CA ALA A 962 -15.53 -4.91 -53.03
C ALA A 962 -14.61 -6.15 -53.03
N ARG A 963 -13.28 -5.97 -52.96
CA ARG A 963 -12.31 -7.07 -52.86
C ARG A 963 -12.25 -7.68 -51.47
N PHE A 964 -12.57 -6.96 -50.40
CA PHE A 964 -12.67 -7.53 -49.04
C PHE A 964 -13.91 -8.39 -48.81
N LYS A 965 -14.80 -8.48 -49.82
CA LYS A 965 -15.93 -9.39 -49.82
C LYS A 965 -15.39 -10.82 -49.97
N ASP A 966 -15.64 -11.67 -48.96
CA ASP A 966 -15.37 -13.09 -49.06
C ASP A 966 -16.54 -13.77 -49.80
N PRO A 967 -16.36 -14.24 -51.04
CA PRO A 967 -17.43 -14.86 -51.83
C PRO A 967 -17.93 -16.17 -51.21
N VAL A 968 -17.20 -16.76 -50.26
CA VAL A 968 -17.55 -18.02 -49.60
C VAL A 968 -18.68 -17.82 -48.58
N CYS A 969 -18.86 -16.61 -48.04
CA CYS A 969 -19.91 -16.33 -47.05
C CYS A 969 -21.33 -16.18 -47.64
N GLU A 970 -21.49 -15.92 -48.94
CA GLU A 970 -22.78 -15.59 -49.57
C GLU A 970 -23.41 -16.75 -50.34
N LEU A 971 -23.64 -17.93 -49.73
CA LEU A 971 -24.47 -19.05 -50.26
C LEU A 971 -24.33 -19.44 -51.76
N ARG A 972 -23.34 -18.92 -52.50
CA ARG A 972 -23.11 -19.20 -53.91
C ARG A 972 -22.38 -20.54 -53.99
N PRO A 973 -22.83 -21.48 -54.85
CA PRO A 973 -22.12 -22.73 -55.05
C PRO A 973 -20.66 -22.44 -55.42
N ALA A 974 -19.71 -23.15 -54.80
CA ALA A 974 -18.35 -23.10 -55.30
C ALA A 974 -18.34 -23.87 -56.63
N GLU A 975 -17.79 -23.29 -57.69
CA GLU A 975 -17.31 -24.10 -58.80
C GLU A 975 -16.14 -24.94 -58.29
N GLN A 976 -16.42 -26.15 -57.79
CA GLN A 976 -15.38 -27.10 -57.42
C GLN A 976 -14.87 -27.81 -58.68
N ARG A 977 -13.60 -27.55 -59.02
CA ARG A 977 -12.78 -28.47 -59.84
C ARG A 977 -12.38 -29.68 -58.97
N GLU A 978 -13.28 -30.63 -58.78
CA GLU A 978 -13.00 -31.87 -58.04
C GLU A 978 -12.06 -32.84 -58.78
N THR A 979 -11.75 -32.58 -60.07
CA THR A 979 -10.97 -33.48 -60.94
C THR A 979 -9.45 -33.34 -60.84
N ASP A 980 -8.93 -32.33 -60.14
CA ASP A 980 -7.49 -32.09 -60.08
C ASP A 980 -6.79 -33.00 -59.04
N PRO A 981 -5.58 -33.52 -59.33
CA PRO A 981 -4.79 -34.32 -58.39
C PRO A 981 -4.57 -33.58 -57.05
N PHE A 982 -4.62 -34.29 -55.92
CA PHE A 982 -4.54 -33.71 -54.58
C PHE A 982 -3.34 -32.77 -54.38
N GLU A 983 -2.19 -33.10 -54.97
CA GLU A 983 -0.95 -32.32 -54.89
C GLU A 983 -0.99 -30.99 -55.65
N GLN A 984 -1.91 -30.85 -56.62
CA GLN A 984 -2.12 -29.66 -57.44
C GLN A 984 -3.26 -28.78 -56.90
N ARG A 985 -3.96 -29.23 -55.85
CA ARG A 985 -5.04 -28.46 -55.24
C ARG A 985 -4.48 -27.31 -54.40
N PRO A 986 -5.12 -26.14 -54.41
CA PRO A 986 -4.78 -25.06 -53.49
C PRO A 986 -4.99 -25.53 -52.04
N TRP A 987 -4.20 -24.99 -51.12
CA TRP A 987 -4.32 -25.30 -49.70
C TRP A 987 -5.70 -24.90 -49.17
N PRO A 988 -6.34 -25.75 -48.35
CA PRO A 988 -7.60 -25.40 -47.69
C PRO A 988 -7.38 -24.23 -46.73
N ASP A 989 -8.38 -23.36 -46.61
CA ASP A 989 -8.28 -22.10 -45.86
C ASP A 989 -9.44 -21.94 -44.86
N TYR A 990 -9.24 -21.04 -43.90
CA TYR A 990 -10.27 -20.63 -42.94
C TYR A 990 -10.97 -19.36 -43.43
N HIS A 991 -12.30 -19.38 -43.41
CA HIS A 991 -13.15 -18.26 -43.81
C HIS A 991 -14.01 -17.82 -42.61
N PHE A 992 -13.98 -16.54 -42.27
CA PHE A 992 -14.74 -15.97 -41.15
C PHE A 992 -15.96 -15.20 -41.69
N CYS A 993 -17.16 -15.64 -41.31
CA CYS A 993 -18.43 -15.06 -41.74
C CYS A 993 -19.17 -14.45 -40.55
N PRO A 994 -18.86 -13.20 -40.18
CA PRO A 994 -19.60 -12.53 -39.13
C PRO A 994 -21.06 -12.27 -39.55
N MET A 995 -21.99 -12.56 -38.65
CA MET A 995 -23.43 -12.38 -38.84
C MET A 995 -24.01 -11.35 -37.87
N PRO A 996 -25.09 -10.63 -38.26
CA PRO A 996 -25.68 -9.59 -37.42
C PRO A 996 -26.56 -10.15 -36.30
N SER A 997 -27.19 -11.31 -36.49
CA SER A 997 -28.01 -11.98 -35.48
C SER A 997 -27.80 -13.50 -35.48
N HIS A 998 -28.27 -14.16 -34.42
CA HIS A 998 -28.27 -15.62 -34.39
C HIS A 998 -29.29 -16.25 -35.35
N ASP A 999 -30.34 -15.51 -35.74
CA ASP A 999 -31.34 -15.97 -36.70
C ASP A 999 -30.77 -15.99 -38.12
N ASP A 1000 -30.01 -14.97 -38.50
CA ASP A 1000 -29.28 -14.96 -39.77
C ASP A 1000 -28.23 -16.07 -39.82
N LEU A 1001 -27.55 -16.31 -38.69
CA LEU A 1001 -26.50 -17.30 -38.59
C LEU A 1001 -27.04 -18.73 -38.68
N VAL A 1002 -28.14 -19.06 -37.99
CA VAL A 1002 -28.77 -20.39 -38.11
C VAL A 1002 -29.38 -20.61 -39.50
N SER A 1003 -29.94 -19.55 -40.11
CA SER A 1003 -30.44 -19.59 -41.48
C SER A 1003 -29.33 -19.91 -42.48
N TRP A 1004 -28.21 -19.17 -42.38
CA TRP A 1004 -27.02 -19.41 -43.19
C TRP A 1004 -26.44 -20.81 -42.98
N PHE A 1005 -26.41 -21.29 -41.74
CA PHE A 1005 -25.86 -22.59 -41.40
C PHE A 1005 -26.72 -23.74 -41.94
N CYS A 1006 -28.06 -23.60 -41.87
CA CYS A 1006 -29.01 -24.64 -42.28
C CYS A 1006 -29.48 -24.57 -43.74
N ALA A 1007 -29.07 -23.56 -44.53
CA ALA A 1007 -29.42 -23.44 -45.95
C ALA A 1007 -28.70 -24.46 -46.87
N THR A 1008 -29.44 -25.15 -47.75
CA THR A 1008 -28.94 -26.14 -48.75
C THR A 1008 -28.27 -25.50 -49.99
N PRO A 1009 -27.20 -26.10 -50.60
CA PRO A 1009 -26.67 -27.47 -50.41
C PRO A 1009 -25.41 -27.55 -49.51
N ASN A 1010 -25.22 -28.75 -48.92
CA ASN A 1010 -24.23 -29.10 -47.91
C ASN A 1010 -22.86 -29.53 -48.49
N ASP A 1011 -22.35 -28.86 -49.53
CA ASP A 1011 -21.04 -29.19 -50.12
C ASP A 1011 -19.85 -28.63 -49.32
N ARG A 1012 -20.10 -27.74 -48.34
CA ARG A 1012 -19.08 -27.06 -47.53
C ARG A 1012 -19.10 -27.46 -46.06
N HIS A 1013 -17.89 -27.51 -45.49
CA HIS A 1013 -17.67 -27.63 -44.05
C HIS A 1013 -17.98 -26.28 -43.37
N ARG A 1014 -19.22 -26.12 -42.89
CA ARG A 1014 -19.66 -24.93 -42.15
C ARG A 1014 -19.66 -25.21 -40.66
N VAL A 1015 -19.27 -24.19 -39.90
CA VAL A 1015 -19.24 -24.18 -38.45
C VAL A 1015 -20.07 -23.01 -37.95
N TYR A 1016 -21.10 -23.27 -37.16
CA TYR A 1016 -21.85 -22.24 -36.43
C TYR A 1016 -21.32 -22.19 -35.00
N MET A 1017 -20.62 -21.11 -34.65
CA MET A 1017 -20.13 -20.84 -33.30
C MET A 1017 -21.03 -19.90 -32.51
N GLY A 1018 -21.16 -20.18 -31.22
CA GLY A 1018 -21.93 -19.36 -30.27
C GLY A 1018 -22.00 -20.05 -28.92
N ASP A 1019 -22.67 -19.42 -27.97
CA ASP A 1019 -22.91 -20.02 -26.67
C ASP A 1019 -23.78 -21.29 -26.84
N ARG A 1020 -23.37 -22.38 -26.19
CA ARG A 1020 -23.92 -23.71 -26.50
C ARG A 1020 -25.44 -23.76 -26.41
N GLU A 1021 -25.99 -23.25 -25.32
CA GLU A 1021 -27.43 -23.27 -25.08
C GLU A 1021 -28.18 -22.41 -26.11
N LEU A 1022 -27.57 -21.31 -26.56
CA LEU A 1022 -28.14 -20.41 -27.56
C LEU A 1022 -28.13 -21.03 -28.96
N ILE A 1023 -27.01 -21.61 -29.41
CA ILE A 1023 -26.94 -22.23 -30.74
C ILE A 1023 -27.82 -23.49 -30.85
N LEU A 1024 -27.97 -24.24 -29.76
CA LEU A 1024 -28.88 -25.39 -29.70
C LEU A 1024 -30.34 -24.95 -29.73
N ALA A 1025 -30.70 -23.92 -28.95
CA ALA A 1025 -32.05 -23.35 -28.97
C ALA A 1025 -32.43 -22.81 -30.35
N LYS A 1026 -31.53 -22.05 -31.00
CA LYS A 1026 -31.75 -21.51 -32.35
C LYS A 1026 -31.89 -22.60 -33.40
N ARG A 1027 -31.07 -23.66 -33.33
CA ARG A 1027 -31.23 -24.84 -34.19
C ARG A 1027 -32.57 -25.53 -33.95
N ALA A 1028 -32.97 -25.75 -32.69
CA ALA A 1028 -34.24 -26.40 -32.37
C ALA A 1028 -35.44 -25.59 -32.89
N ALA A 1029 -35.41 -24.27 -32.71
CA ALA A 1029 -36.40 -23.34 -33.25
C ALA A 1029 -36.45 -23.40 -34.79
N TRP A 1030 -35.29 -23.39 -35.45
CA TRP A 1030 -35.20 -23.56 -36.90
C TRP A 1030 -35.80 -24.90 -37.35
N VAL A 1031 -35.46 -26.00 -36.69
CA VAL A 1031 -35.96 -27.34 -37.05
C VAL A 1031 -37.47 -27.43 -36.93
N LYS A 1032 -38.04 -26.79 -35.91
CA LYS A 1032 -39.48 -26.71 -35.70
C LYS A 1032 -40.18 -25.89 -36.79
N ALA A 1033 -39.58 -24.79 -37.24
CA ALA A 1033 -40.19 -23.86 -38.21
C ALA A 1033 -39.96 -24.26 -39.68
N ASN A 1034 -38.74 -24.70 -40.03
CA ASN A 1034 -38.26 -24.82 -41.41
C ASN A 1034 -37.90 -26.27 -41.82
N GLY A 1035 -37.98 -27.24 -40.91
CA GLY A 1035 -37.65 -28.64 -41.19
C GLY A 1035 -36.19 -29.04 -40.86
N PRO A 1036 -35.73 -30.24 -41.25
CA PRO A 1036 -34.52 -30.84 -40.70
C PRO A 1036 -33.23 -30.10 -41.09
N CYS A 1037 -32.43 -29.70 -40.08
CA CYS A 1037 -31.08 -29.16 -40.25
C CYS A 1037 -30.03 -30.25 -39.95
N ARG A 1038 -29.28 -30.68 -40.98
CA ARG A 1038 -28.31 -31.80 -40.91
C ARG A 1038 -27.00 -31.36 -40.27
N VAL A 1039 -26.73 -31.85 -39.07
CA VAL A 1039 -25.51 -31.55 -38.30
C VAL A 1039 -24.78 -32.83 -37.88
N ALA A 1040 -23.46 -32.78 -37.80
CA ALA A 1040 -22.63 -33.92 -37.37
C ALA A 1040 -22.86 -34.27 -35.90
N ARG A 1041 -23.05 -33.24 -35.05
CA ARG A 1041 -23.28 -33.37 -33.61
C ARG A 1041 -24.52 -32.58 -33.22
N PRO A 1042 -25.70 -33.23 -33.07
CA PRO A 1042 -26.94 -32.54 -32.77
C PRO A 1042 -26.95 -31.88 -31.38
N ASP A 1043 -26.17 -32.38 -30.44
CA ASP A 1043 -26.10 -31.88 -29.06
C ASP A 1043 -25.00 -30.80 -28.85
N GLY A 1044 -24.44 -30.31 -29.95
CA GLY A 1044 -23.29 -29.40 -29.96
C GLY A 1044 -21.97 -30.12 -29.73
N ALA A 1045 -20.87 -29.43 -30.01
CA ALA A 1045 -19.54 -29.88 -29.61
C ALA A 1045 -19.28 -29.60 -28.12
N GLU A 1046 -18.15 -30.11 -27.61
CA GLU A 1046 -17.66 -29.75 -26.27
C GLU A 1046 -17.43 -28.24 -26.14
N TYR A 1047 -17.52 -27.72 -24.91
CA TYR A 1047 -17.24 -26.32 -24.64
C TYR A 1047 -15.79 -25.99 -25.00
N LEU A 1048 -15.62 -24.97 -25.83
CA LEU A 1048 -14.31 -24.44 -26.24
C LEU A 1048 -13.82 -23.33 -25.30
N SER A 1049 -14.75 -22.67 -24.61
CA SER A 1049 -14.47 -21.73 -23.53
C SER A 1049 -15.56 -21.84 -22.46
N TYR A 1050 -15.30 -21.28 -21.28
CA TYR A 1050 -16.28 -21.13 -20.21
C TYR A 1050 -16.37 -19.64 -19.86
N GLU A 1051 -17.58 -19.10 -19.86
CA GLU A 1051 -17.87 -17.67 -19.91
C GLU A 1051 -18.94 -17.33 -18.86
N PRO A 1052 -18.57 -16.59 -17.79
CA PRO A 1052 -19.52 -16.11 -16.80
C PRO A 1052 -20.36 -14.95 -17.35
N TYR A 1053 -21.66 -14.97 -17.10
CA TYR A 1053 -22.60 -13.90 -17.45
C TYR A 1053 -22.96 -13.07 -16.23
N ALA A 1054 -22.95 -11.74 -16.39
CA ALA A 1054 -23.40 -10.78 -15.40
C ALA A 1054 -24.26 -9.71 -16.06
N PHE A 1055 -25.13 -9.05 -15.29
CA PHE A 1055 -25.78 -7.84 -15.76
C PHE A 1055 -24.79 -6.67 -15.74
N LEU A 1056 -24.89 -5.78 -16.72
CA LEU A 1056 -24.03 -4.60 -16.80
C LEU A 1056 -24.85 -3.38 -16.37
N ILE A 1057 -24.38 -2.68 -15.34
CA ILE A 1057 -25.10 -1.59 -14.65
C ILE A 1057 -24.33 -0.30 -14.87
N SER A 1058 -25.02 0.81 -15.19
CA SER A 1058 -24.38 2.12 -15.33
C SER A 1058 -23.72 2.56 -14.02
N MET A 1059 -22.51 3.11 -14.10
CA MET A 1059 -21.75 3.62 -12.95
C MET A 1059 -22.32 4.91 -12.35
N GLN A 1060 -23.31 5.52 -13.00
CA GLN A 1060 -23.87 6.80 -12.59
C GLN A 1060 -24.60 6.74 -11.24
N ASP A 1061 -25.16 5.59 -10.87
CA ASP A 1061 -25.97 5.43 -9.66
C ASP A 1061 -25.44 4.27 -8.80
N PRO A 1062 -24.52 4.55 -7.85
CA PRO A 1062 -23.98 3.54 -6.95
C PRO A 1062 -25.06 2.83 -6.10
N ARG A 1063 -26.19 3.50 -5.81
CA ARG A 1063 -27.30 2.88 -5.06
C ARG A 1063 -28.01 1.83 -5.89
N LEU A 1064 -28.21 2.10 -7.19
CA LEU A 1064 -28.75 1.09 -8.11
C LEU A 1064 -27.82 -0.12 -8.21
N VAL A 1065 -26.50 0.10 -8.26
CA VAL A 1065 -25.51 -1.00 -8.27
C VAL A 1065 -25.65 -1.85 -7.00
N GLN A 1066 -25.60 -1.23 -5.83
CA GLN A 1066 -25.74 -1.94 -4.55
C GLN A 1066 -27.08 -2.66 -4.42
N PHE A 1067 -28.17 -2.02 -4.84
CA PHE A 1067 -29.51 -2.62 -4.86
C PHE A 1067 -29.55 -3.89 -5.71
N VAL A 1068 -29.05 -3.82 -6.95
CA VAL A 1068 -29.01 -4.95 -7.88
C VAL A 1068 -28.15 -6.08 -7.32
N GLN A 1069 -26.97 -5.78 -6.77
CA GLN A 1069 -26.07 -6.76 -6.16
C GLN A 1069 -26.74 -7.48 -4.98
N HIS A 1070 -27.32 -6.73 -4.05
CA HIS A 1070 -28.01 -7.29 -2.88
C HIS A 1070 -29.18 -8.18 -3.28
N ARG A 1071 -30.00 -7.74 -4.25
CA ARG A 1071 -31.16 -8.50 -4.73
C ARG A 1071 -30.76 -9.78 -5.46
N ILE A 1072 -29.65 -9.79 -6.20
CA ILE A 1072 -29.12 -11.01 -6.81
C ILE A 1072 -28.77 -12.02 -5.72
N HIS A 1073 -27.97 -11.65 -4.71
CA HIS A 1073 -27.64 -12.55 -3.60
C HIS A 1073 -28.89 -13.10 -2.90
N GLN A 1074 -29.85 -12.23 -2.59
CA GLN A 1074 -31.12 -12.64 -1.98
C GLN A 1074 -31.89 -13.66 -2.83
N LEU A 1075 -31.96 -13.48 -4.15
CA LEU A 1075 -32.65 -14.41 -5.04
C LEU A 1075 -31.93 -15.76 -5.11
N PHE A 1076 -30.60 -15.76 -5.15
CA PHE A 1076 -29.80 -17.00 -5.17
C PHE A 1076 -29.79 -17.74 -3.82
N SER A 1077 -30.00 -17.05 -2.70
CA SER A 1077 -30.26 -17.69 -1.40
C SER A 1077 -31.55 -18.55 -1.41
N GLU A 1078 -32.56 -18.19 -2.22
CA GLU A 1078 -33.77 -19.00 -2.42
C GLU A 1078 -33.53 -20.15 -3.41
N ARG A 1079 -32.66 -21.11 -3.05
CA ARG A 1079 -32.17 -22.16 -3.96
C ARG A 1079 -33.27 -22.93 -4.71
N ALA A 1080 -34.37 -23.26 -4.04
CA ALA A 1080 -35.49 -23.98 -4.65
C ALA A 1080 -36.12 -23.17 -5.80
N ARG A 1081 -36.30 -21.87 -5.61
CA ARG A 1081 -36.87 -20.94 -6.60
C ARG A 1081 -35.92 -20.75 -7.79
N MET A 1082 -34.62 -20.61 -7.54
CA MET A 1082 -33.64 -20.48 -8.63
C MET A 1082 -33.46 -21.77 -9.41
N THR A 1083 -33.50 -22.92 -8.74
CA THR A 1083 -33.46 -24.24 -9.41
C THR A 1083 -34.71 -24.47 -10.25
N SER A 1084 -35.90 -24.13 -9.73
CA SER A 1084 -37.14 -24.22 -10.52
C SER A 1084 -37.13 -23.27 -11.72
N ARG A 1085 -36.56 -22.07 -11.57
CA ARG A 1085 -36.39 -21.10 -12.65
C ARG A 1085 -35.49 -21.64 -13.76
N PHE A 1086 -34.35 -22.23 -13.40
CA PHE A 1086 -33.49 -22.91 -14.37
C PHE A 1086 -34.24 -24.04 -15.09
N ALA A 1087 -34.93 -24.91 -14.36
CA ALA A 1087 -35.67 -26.03 -14.96
C ALA A 1087 -36.79 -25.55 -15.91
N ALA A 1088 -37.42 -24.42 -15.61
CA ALA A 1088 -38.44 -23.81 -16.46
C ALA A 1088 -37.86 -23.27 -17.79
N SER A 1089 -36.72 -22.58 -17.72
CA SER A 1089 -36.06 -22.02 -18.91
C SER A 1089 -35.28 -23.06 -19.73
N PHE A 1090 -34.83 -24.16 -19.10
CA PHE A 1090 -34.03 -25.21 -19.71
C PHE A 1090 -34.64 -26.61 -19.47
N PRO A 1091 -35.82 -26.92 -20.04
CA PRO A 1091 -36.52 -28.17 -19.75
C PRO A 1091 -35.71 -29.39 -20.20
N GLY A 1092 -35.61 -30.40 -19.33
CA GLY A 1092 -34.88 -31.64 -19.62
C GLY A 1092 -33.35 -31.53 -19.59
N HIS A 1093 -32.80 -30.37 -19.22
CA HIS A 1093 -31.36 -30.14 -19.11
C HIS A 1093 -30.93 -30.11 -17.63
N GLN A 1094 -29.73 -30.61 -17.35
CA GLN A 1094 -29.09 -30.47 -16.04
C GLN A 1094 -28.13 -29.29 -16.06
N MET A 1095 -27.98 -28.59 -14.92
CA MET A 1095 -26.95 -27.57 -14.77
C MET A 1095 -25.57 -28.21 -15.00
N SER A 1096 -24.68 -27.51 -15.70
CA SER A 1096 -23.27 -27.91 -15.72
C SER A 1096 -22.70 -27.84 -14.30
N PRO A 1097 -21.65 -28.60 -13.95
CA PRO A 1097 -21.03 -28.54 -12.63
C PRO A 1097 -20.64 -27.11 -12.24
N ALA A 1098 -20.10 -26.35 -13.20
CA ALA A 1098 -19.66 -24.99 -12.96
C ALA A 1098 -20.83 -24.00 -12.79
N LEU A 1099 -21.97 -24.21 -13.46
CA LEU A 1099 -23.21 -23.47 -13.21
C LEU A 1099 -23.82 -23.83 -11.84
N ALA A 1100 -23.76 -25.10 -11.44
CA ALA A 1100 -24.24 -25.55 -10.14
C ALA A 1100 -23.41 -24.95 -8.98
N TYR A 1101 -22.08 -24.85 -9.14
CA TYR A 1101 -21.23 -24.16 -8.17
C TYR A 1101 -21.53 -22.67 -8.10
N LEU A 1102 -21.82 -22.01 -9.22
CA LEU A 1102 -22.23 -20.61 -9.21
C LEU A 1102 -23.53 -20.39 -8.42
N PHE A 1103 -24.50 -21.29 -8.54
CA PHE A 1103 -25.73 -21.23 -7.74
C PHE A 1103 -25.45 -21.37 -6.24
N LEU A 1104 -24.43 -22.14 -5.86
CA LEU A 1104 -23.98 -22.25 -4.47
C LEU A 1104 -23.26 -20.98 -4.01
N LEU A 1105 -22.32 -20.47 -4.82
CA LEU A 1105 -21.50 -19.29 -4.48
C LEU A 1105 -22.34 -18.01 -4.29
N ASN A 1106 -23.40 -17.84 -5.07
CA ASN A 1106 -24.25 -16.66 -4.96
C ASN A 1106 -25.24 -16.73 -3.80
N GLY A 1107 -25.52 -17.93 -3.29
CA GLY A 1107 -26.46 -18.13 -2.19
C GLY A 1107 -25.81 -17.81 -0.85
N VAL A 1108 -26.36 -16.83 -0.14
CA VAL A 1108 -26.01 -16.58 1.27
C VAL A 1108 -26.89 -17.49 2.12
N GLU A 1109 -26.30 -18.48 2.80
CA GLU A 1109 -27.04 -19.35 3.74
C GLU A 1109 -27.48 -18.53 4.96
N ASN A 1110 -28.74 -18.67 5.35
CA ASN A 1110 -29.30 -17.94 6.47
C ASN A 1110 -28.79 -18.59 7.77
N GLU A 1111 -28.03 -17.86 8.61
CA GLU A 1111 -27.44 -18.41 9.86
C GLU A 1111 -28.47 -19.07 10.80
N GLN A 1112 -29.75 -18.68 10.70
CA GLN A 1112 -30.86 -19.26 11.46
C GLN A 1112 -31.07 -20.76 11.19
N ASP A 1113 -30.70 -21.26 10.01
CA ASP A 1113 -30.81 -22.68 9.66
C ASP A 1113 -29.70 -23.54 10.31
N PHE A 1114 -28.66 -22.91 10.89
CA PHE A 1114 -27.56 -23.58 11.60
C PHE A 1114 -27.69 -23.56 13.13
N THR A 1115 -28.67 -22.85 13.70
CA THR A 1115 -28.97 -23.05 15.12
C THR A 1115 -29.58 -24.43 15.32
N PRO A 1116 -28.93 -25.35 16.07
CA PRO A 1116 -29.55 -26.63 16.39
C PRO A 1116 -30.87 -26.34 17.08
N SER A 1117 -31.97 -26.83 16.50
CA SER A 1117 -33.29 -26.71 17.10
C SER A 1117 -33.20 -27.32 18.50
N LEU A 1118 -33.34 -26.48 19.54
CA LEU A 1118 -33.50 -26.98 20.90
C LEU A 1118 -34.62 -28.03 20.88
N PRO A 1119 -34.40 -29.25 21.41
CA PRO A 1119 -35.45 -30.25 21.44
C PRO A 1119 -36.65 -29.67 22.17
N ALA A 1120 -37.79 -29.64 21.48
CA ALA A 1120 -39.04 -29.13 22.02
C ALA A 1120 -39.32 -29.80 23.36
N ALA A 1121 -39.45 -29.00 24.41
CA ALA A 1121 -39.89 -29.49 25.70
C ALA A 1121 -41.30 -30.06 25.52
N ASP A 1122 -41.42 -31.37 25.71
CA ASP A 1122 -42.68 -32.10 25.79
C ASP A 1122 -43.63 -31.39 26.77
N SER A 1123 -44.67 -30.77 26.22
CA SER A 1123 -45.85 -30.33 26.95
C SER A 1123 -47.05 -31.13 26.45
N THR A 1124 -47.05 -32.43 26.75
CA THR A 1124 -48.26 -33.24 26.69
C THR A 1124 -48.98 -33.17 28.04
N SER A 1125 -49.96 -32.27 28.13
CA SER A 1125 -51.07 -32.40 29.08
C SER A 1125 -52.39 -32.14 28.36
N GLN A 1126 -53.10 -33.25 28.08
CA GLN A 1126 -54.56 -33.49 28.19
C GLN A 1126 -55.54 -32.45 27.56
N ALA A 1127 -56.65 -32.79 26.89
CA ALA A 1127 -57.50 -33.99 26.88
C ALA A 1127 -58.44 -33.95 25.64
N GLY A 1128 -58.81 -35.12 25.10
CA GLY A 1128 -60.22 -35.56 24.96
C GLY A 1128 -60.77 -35.35 23.54
N GLY A 1129 -61.62 -36.19 22.94
CA GLY A 1129 -62.23 -37.48 23.24
C GLY A 1129 -63.00 -37.92 21.98
N GLY A 1130 -63.33 -39.21 21.88
CA GLY A 1130 -64.07 -39.78 20.74
C GLY A 1130 -63.45 -41.05 20.20
#